data_AF-A0ABD6A0Y8-F1
#
_entry.id   AF-A0ABD6A0Y8-F1
#
_cell.length_a   1.000
_cell.length_b   1.000
_cell.length_c   1.000
_cell.angle_alpha   90.00
_cell.angle_beta   90.00
_cell.angle_gamma   90.00
#
_symmetry.space_group_name_H-M   'P 1'
#
loop_
_entity.id
_entity.type
_entity.pdbx_description
1 polymer ?
#
loop_
_entity_poly.entity_id
_entity_poly.type
_entity_poly.pdbx_seq_one_letter_code
_entity_poly.pdbx_strand_id
1 'polypeptide(L)'
;MEYGLVLRWLVLYGGLAALGRPIAARLFVTMPGRGSGFGLPTALVVLGTVVYWVGHLTFGPIALAAGVVALFGLALLTALDREALLDRRVELVDGVRPGRRTAETAVVFVVAFAVLVAVRAVDPAVYPVGGEKFLDFGLLQSLDRAPRLPPEDMWFAGEPVAYYYGGHLLTAALADLSSTAPRYAYNLSLAGFYATLVSAAYGLAGAIASDRADSWRRAGLAAAFFVGVASNLVTASRLLVGVLPRPLRTDLASVVAARTRYSTDVVLSGLDSFSYWTASRVVPGTINEFPLFAWLNGDLHAHMMGTPFLLLGAALAFALYTTPAADVRRRRVLAFVAVPILAGFQAVVDTWSFPSLFGLLFLALALGSAAPWAILSTRVARWRGARDPAPLTAELEHLAGALTVTAVAGVLGGLLALPFLLGAGASRQIAILSAAERASLPALLLVHGAFVVVFLAYLLDRLSVDRVVAPLVGLGALGVLALTADLAVALVVGPLLIFGWAACRTDRPVGFETVLIVAGAGLVGIVELVYVRELAGPLRMNTVFKTYAQVWVLWGVAAGVALPAVVRWPGGASVPGSRSRWLRVGLAAAVVLATVPYAGLALSAHFDAPADPTLDATRFVEREHPDEAPAIAYVDGLSGRPTLLSAPATSRYPGPERDAPAPPGMYGWDSSPAASLTGVPTVAGWHHEVGYRGREPYLERVRAVDDAYTGPPARTVAVLERYGVDYVWVGPAERARYGSVGFDGVSGLTPVFENEAVTIYRVDADELGAA
;
A
#
# COMPACT_ATOMS: atom_id res chain seq x y z
N MET A 1 -14.62 24.26 -4.04
CA MET A 1 -13.47 23.68 -4.77
C MET A 1 -12.23 24.54 -4.71
N GLU A 2 -11.17 23.95 -4.16
CA GLU A 2 -9.91 24.59 -3.79
C GLU A 2 -8.88 24.48 -4.94
N TYR A 3 -9.24 24.94 -6.15
CA TYR A 3 -8.41 24.78 -7.35
C TYR A 3 -6.99 25.35 -7.22
N GLY A 4 -6.81 26.41 -6.42
CA GLY A 4 -5.48 26.96 -6.13
C GLY A 4 -4.56 25.96 -5.41
N LEU A 5 -5.10 25.18 -4.47
CA LEU A 5 -4.35 24.12 -3.79
C LEU A 5 -4.03 22.97 -4.74
N VAL A 6 -4.96 22.58 -5.60
CA VAL A 6 -4.75 21.56 -6.64
C VAL A 6 -3.59 21.94 -7.55
N LEU A 7 -3.56 23.18 -8.05
CA LEU A 7 -2.47 23.67 -8.88
C LEU A 7 -1.13 23.73 -8.11
N ARG A 8 -1.15 24.20 -6.85
CA ARG A 8 0.04 24.25 -5.99
C ARG A 8 0.66 22.87 -5.81
N TRP A 9 -0.14 21.85 -5.51
CA TRP A 9 0.33 20.48 -5.35
C TRP A 9 0.79 19.86 -6.66
N LEU A 10 0.14 20.18 -7.79
CA LEU A 10 0.61 19.74 -9.10
C LEU A 10 2.01 20.31 -9.42
N VAL A 11 2.25 21.59 -9.10
CA VAL A 11 3.57 22.22 -9.26
C VAL A 11 4.59 21.60 -8.30
N LEU A 12 4.22 21.35 -7.04
CA LEU A 12 5.08 20.66 -6.07
C LEU A 12 5.53 19.30 -6.60
N TYR A 13 4.59 18.45 -7.03
CA TYR A 13 4.91 17.14 -7.59
C TYR A 13 5.75 17.24 -8.85
N GLY A 14 5.46 18.20 -9.74
CA GLY A 14 6.27 18.47 -10.93
C GLY A 14 7.72 18.86 -10.58
N GLY A 15 7.91 19.72 -9.58
CA GLY A 15 9.22 20.14 -9.08
C GLY A 15 10.01 18.99 -8.47
N LEU A 16 9.38 18.20 -7.60
CA LEU A 16 9.99 16.99 -7.01
C LEU A 16 10.33 15.95 -8.09
N ALA A 17 9.43 15.73 -9.06
CA ALA A 17 9.70 14.84 -10.18
C ALA A 17 10.90 15.30 -11.02
N ALA A 18 11.05 16.62 -11.23
CA ALA A 18 12.20 17.19 -11.94
C ALA A 18 13.50 17.02 -11.15
N LEU A 19 13.49 17.19 -9.83
CA LEU A 19 14.66 16.96 -8.96
C LEU A 19 15.04 15.48 -8.86
N GLY A 20 14.07 14.57 -8.81
CA GLY A 20 14.34 13.14 -8.77
C GLY A 20 14.75 12.54 -10.13
N ARG A 21 14.46 13.25 -11.23
CA ARG A 21 14.71 12.76 -12.61
C ARG A 21 16.19 12.46 -12.90
N PRO A 22 17.17 13.31 -12.56
CA PRO A 22 18.59 12.99 -12.74
C PRO A 22 19.02 11.71 -12.01
N ILE A 23 18.54 11.53 -10.78
CA ILE A 23 18.86 10.37 -9.94
C ILE A 23 18.28 9.10 -10.60
N ALA A 24 17.01 9.15 -10.99
CA ALA A 24 16.35 8.08 -11.74
C ALA A 24 17.08 7.80 -13.07
N ALA A 25 17.49 8.82 -13.82
CA ALA A 25 18.22 8.67 -15.08
C ALA A 25 19.49 7.82 -14.92
N ARG A 26 20.23 8.06 -13.83
CA ARG A 26 21.46 7.34 -13.50
C ARG A 26 21.19 5.93 -13.00
N LEU A 27 20.14 5.73 -12.19
CA LEU A 27 19.72 4.41 -11.69
C LEU A 27 19.14 3.50 -12.79
N PHE A 28 18.61 4.09 -13.87
CA PHE A 28 17.90 3.38 -14.92
C PHE A 28 18.55 3.55 -16.31
N VAL A 29 19.86 3.82 -16.40
CA VAL A 29 20.57 4.07 -17.67
C VAL A 29 20.41 2.96 -18.71
N THR A 30 20.29 1.72 -18.25
CA THR A 30 20.17 0.51 -19.09
C THR A 30 18.73 0.28 -19.56
N MET A 31 17.75 0.95 -18.95
CA MET A 31 16.35 0.80 -19.31
C MET A 31 15.96 1.77 -20.42
N PRO A 32 15.14 1.33 -21.40
CA PRO A 32 14.47 2.26 -22.31
C PRO A 32 13.73 3.35 -21.52
N GLY A 33 13.83 4.60 -21.96
CA GLY A 33 13.20 5.75 -21.28
C GLY A 33 13.91 6.22 -19.99
N ARG A 34 15.00 5.56 -19.56
CA ARG A 34 15.87 5.97 -18.43
C ARG A 34 15.11 6.37 -17.16
N GLY A 35 14.10 5.58 -16.82
CA GLY A 35 13.29 5.79 -15.62
C GLY A 35 12.33 6.99 -15.68
N SER A 36 11.76 7.30 -16.85
CA SER A 36 10.84 8.43 -17.02
C SER A 36 9.64 8.43 -16.05
N GLY A 37 9.20 7.24 -15.60
CA GLY A 37 8.15 7.02 -14.59
C GLY A 37 8.56 7.22 -13.13
N PHE A 38 9.85 7.39 -12.84
CA PHE A 38 10.41 7.19 -11.51
C PHE A 38 11.07 8.42 -10.89
N GLY A 39 10.94 9.59 -11.53
CA GLY A 39 11.43 10.85 -10.97
C GLY A 39 10.82 11.15 -9.60
N LEU A 40 9.49 11.21 -9.51
CA LEU A 40 8.79 11.50 -8.26
C LEU A 40 9.00 10.43 -7.18
N PRO A 41 8.84 9.12 -7.43
CA PRO A 41 9.16 8.08 -6.44
C PRO A 41 10.58 8.20 -5.88
N THR A 42 11.57 8.46 -6.74
CA THR A 42 12.97 8.61 -6.31
C THR A 42 13.15 9.85 -5.43
N ALA A 43 12.52 10.97 -5.78
CA ALA A 43 12.56 12.18 -4.97
C ALA A 43 11.94 11.96 -3.58
N LEU A 44 10.79 11.29 -3.52
CA LEU A 44 10.10 10.99 -2.26
C LEU A 44 10.89 10.04 -1.38
N VAL A 45 11.59 9.04 -1.95
CA VAL A 45 12.48 8.15 -1.16
C VAL A 45 13.64 8.93 -0.57
N VAL A 46 14.30 9.80 -1.35
CA VAL A 46 15.43 10.59 -0.85
C VAL A 46 14.97 11.57 0.24
N LEU A 47 13.90 12.32 -0.04
CA LEU A 47 13.28 13.25 0.91
C LEU A 47 12.87 12.53 2.19
N GLY A 48 12.03 11.50 2.06
CA GLY A 48 11.47 10.75 3.18
C GLY A 48 12.53 10.04 4.02
N THR A 49 13.56 9.45 3.40
CA THR A 49 14.65 8.79 4.14
C THR A 49 15.41 9.80 5.00
N VAL A 50 15.75 10.98 4.46
CA VAL A 50 16.50 11.99 5.20
C VAL A 50 15.63 12.63 6.28
N VAL A 51 14.38 12.98 5.96
CA VAL A 51 13.42 13.52 6.92
C VAL A 51 13.19 12.54 8.08
N TYR A 52 13.06 11.24 7.79
CA TYR A 52 12.93 10.21 8.81
C TYR A 52 14.14 10.14 9.74
N TRP A 53 15.36 10.07 9.18
CA TRP A 53 16.57 9.94 10.00
C TRP A 53 16.90 11.20 10.80
N VAL A 54 16.78 12.39 10.19
CA VAL A 54 16.97 13.66 10.89
C VAL A 54 15.86 13.90 11.90
N GLY A 55 14.63 13.46 11.58
CA GLY A 55 13.44 13.56 12.43
C GLY A 55 13.60 12.92 13.81
N HIS A 56 14.47 11.91 13.96
CA HIS A 56 14.78 11.32 15.28
C HIS A 56 15.53 12.30 16.21
N LEU A 57 16.20 13.30 15.63
CA LEU A 57 16.91 14.35 16.36
C LEU A 57 16.03 15.61 16.48
N THR A 58 15.42 16.02 15.38
CA THR A 58 14.52 17.17 15.29
C THR A 58 13.61 17.01 14.08
N PHE A 59 12.29 17.07 14.30
CA PHE A 59 11.29 17.01 13.24
C PHE A 59 10.75 18.41 12.90
N GLY A 60 10.04 18.53 11.77
CA GLY A 60 9.56 19.81 11.23
C GLY A 60 10.57 20.48 10.28
N PRO A 61 10.70 21.83 10.29
CA PRO A 61 11.41 22.58 9.26
C PRO A 61 12.88 22.18 9.04
N ILE A 62 13.59 21.78 10.10
CA ILE A 62 15.01 21.39 10.01
C ILE A 62 15.17 20.06 9.27
N ALA A 63 14.41 19.03 9.65
CA ALA A 63 14.41 17.75 8.95
C ALA A 63 14.01 17.92 7.48
N LEU A 64 12.99 18.75 7.23
CA LEU A 64 12.54 19.04 5.89
C LEU A 64 13.60 19.74 5.04
N ALA A 65 14.24 20.79 5.57
CA ALA A 65 15.32 21.50 4.88
C ALA A 65 16.49 20.55 4.57
N ALA A 66 16.88 19.69 5.53
CA ALA A 66 17.91 18.68 5.31
C ALA A 66 17.54 17.73 4.16
N GLY A 67 16.29 17.28 4.10
CA GLY A 67 15.79 16.43 3.03
C GLY A 67 15.77 17.11 1.66
N VAL A 68 15.34 18.37 1.59
CA VAL A 68 15.35 19.17 0.34
C VAL A 68 16.78 19.42 -0.13
N VAL A 69 17.70 19.79 0.78
CA VAL A 69 19.12 20.00 0.45
C VAL A 69 19.76 18.72 -0.04
N ALA A 70 19.50 17.59 0.62
CA ALA A 70 20.01 16.29 0.18
C ALA A 70 19.47 15.91 -1.20
N LEU A 71 18.17 16.11 -1.46
CA LEU A 71 17.56 15.86 -2.76
C LEU A 71 18.18 16.76 -3.85
N PHE A 72 18.29 18.06 -3.61
CA PHE A 72 18.87 19.00 -4.56
C PHE A 72 20.35 18.71 -4.82
N GLY A 73 21.13 18.45 -3.77
CA GLY A 73 22.54 18.08 -3.88
C GLY A 73 22.73 16.79 -4.69
N LEU A 74 21.95 15.75 -4.39
CA LEU A 74 22.00 14.49 -5.14
C LEU A 74 21.51 14.65 -6.58
N ALA A 75 20.49 15.48 -6.83
CA ALA A 75 20.04 15.84 -8.17
C ALA A 75 21.17 16.51 -8.96
N LEU A 76 21.89 17.47 -8.38
CA LEU A 76 23.01 18.16 -9.01
C LEU A 76 24.17 17.19 -9.32
N LEU A 77 24.56 16.37 -8.34
CA LEU A 77 25.63 15.37 -8.47
C LEU A 77 25.33 14.32 -9.55
N THR A 78 24.06 14.01 -9.77
CA THR A 78 23.63 13.03 -10.79
C THR A 78 23.27 13.69 -12.13
N ALA A 79 22.95 14.99 -12.14
CA ALA A 79 22.61 15.74 -13.34
C ALA A 79 23.85 16.16 -14.13
N LEU A 80 24.89 16.65 -13.44
CA LEU A 80 26.06 17.25 -14.07
C LEU A 80 27.05 16.20 -14.56
N ASP A 81 27.66 16.47 -15.72
CA ASP A 81 28.75 15.67 -16.24
C ASP A 81 30.06 16.00 -15.49
N ARG A 82 30.70 14.96 -14.95
CA ARG A 82 31.89 15.13 -14.11
C ARG A 82 33.09 15.58 -14.93
N GLU A 83 33.27 15.07 -16.14
CA GLU A 83 34.42 15.40 -16.99
C GLU A 83 34.27 16.82 -17.52
N ALA A 84 33.06 17.19 -17.98
CA ALA A 84 32.76 18.56 -18.38
C ALA A 84 33.00 19.57 -17.23
N LEU A 85 32.60 19.22 -15.99
CA LEU A 85 32.85 20.07 -14.83
C LEU A 85 34.34 20.24 -14.53
N LEU A 86 35.15 19.18 -14.65
CA LEU A 86 36.61 19.26 -14.50
C LEU A 86 37.22 20.19 -15.56
N ASP A 87 36.62 20.24 -16.74
CA ASP A 87 36.97 21.16 -17.83
C ASP A 87 36.29 22.55 -17.71
N ARG A 88 35.73 22.87 -16.54
CA ARG A 88 35.02 24.13 -16.23
C ARG A 88 33.81 24.41 -17.13
N ARG A 89 33.15 23.37 -17.64
CA ARG A 89 31.90 23.45 -18.41
C ARG A 89 30.74 22.87 -17.60
N VAL A 90 29.58 23.52 -17.70
CA VAL A 90 28.35 23.02 -17.06
C VAL A 90 27.51 22.30 -18.10
N GLU A 91 27.70 20.99 -18.17
CA GLU A 91 26.94 20.13 -19.07
C GLU A 91 26.13 19.09 -18.29
N LEU A 92 24.96 18.74 -18.82
CA LEU A 92 24.11 17.71 -18.25
C LEU A 92 24.48 16.37 -18.84
N VAL A 93 24.52 15.32 -18.01
CA VAL A 93 24.74 13.96 -18.50
C VAL A 93 23.62 13.55 -19.45
N ASP A 94 24.01 12.79 -20.46
CA ASP A 94 23.11 12.29 -21.47
C ASP A 94 21.90 11.57 -20.87
N GLY A 95 20.73 11.91 -21.43
CA GLY A 95 19.47 11.32 -21.04
C GLY A 95 18.96 11.75 -19.65
N VAL A 96 19.55 12.76 -18.99
CA VAL A 96 18.96 13.45 -17.83
C VAL A 96 17.84 14.39 -18.28
N ARG A 97 18.05 15.11 -19.40
CA ARG A 97 17.05 16.05 -19.94
C ARG A 97 15.70 15.34 -20.18
N PRO A 98 14.57 15.99 -19.85
CA PRO A 98 13.26 15.40 -20.07
C PRO A 98 13.03 15.21 -21.57
N GLY A 99 12.68 13.99 -21.96
CA GLY A 99 12.35 13.65 -23.33
C GLY A 99 10.86 13.39 -23.50
N ARG A 100 10.47 12.93 -24.70
CA ARG A 100 9.08 12.56 -25.02
C ARG A 100 8.46 11.59 -23.99
N ARG A 101 9.20 10.58 -23.53
CA ARG A 101 8.71 9.61 -22.54
C ARG A 101 8.42 10.25 -21.19
N THR A 102 9.24 11.23 -20.78
CA THR A 102 9.00 12.00 -19.56
C THR A 102 7.73 12.82 -19.68
N ALA A 103 7.51 13.48 -20.83
CA ALA A 103 6.27 14.21 -21.09
C ALA A 103 5.03 13.29 -21.10
N GLU A 104 5.12 12.12 -21.75
CA GLU A 104 4.04 11.12 -21.75
C GLU A 104 3.70 10.65 -20.33
N THR A 105 4.70 10.31 -19.52
CA THR A 105 4.50 9.97 -18.10
C THR A 105 3.87 11.13 -17.32
N ALA A 106 4.32 12.37 -17.53
CA ALA A 106 3.77 13.53 -16.84
C ALA A 106 2.29 13.77 -17.20
N VAL A 107 1.89 13.55 -18.46
CA VAL A 107 0.48 13.61 -18.86
C VAL A 107 -0.34 12.53 -18.16
N VAL A 108 0.18 11.29 -18.08
CA VAL A 108 -0.49 10.20 -17.36
C VAL A 108 -0.65 10.54 -15.88
N PHE A 109 0.38 11.12 -15.25
CA PHE A 109 0.31 11.61 -13.87
C PHE A 109 -0.79 12.67 -13.70
N VAL A 110 -0.80 13.72 -14.54
CA VAL A 110 -1.78 14.81 -14.47
C VAL A 110 -3.20 14.27 -14.61
N VAL A 111 -3.45 13.36 -15.55
CA VAL A 111 -4.78 12.76 -15.75
C VAL A 111 -5.19 11.93 -14.54
N ALA A 112 -4.31 11.06 -14.04
CA ALA A 112 -4.61 10.24 -12.86
C ALA A 112 -4.84 11.11 -11.60
N PHE A 113 -4.05 12.16 -11.43
CA PHE A 113 -4.19 13.14 -10.35
C PHE A 113 -5.54 13.85 -10.42
N ALA A 114 -5.91 14.36 -11.61
CA ALA A 114 -7.18 15.05 -11.82
C ALA A 114 -8.38 14.12 -11.59
N VAL A 115 -8.30 12.86 -12.02
CA VAL A 115 -9.35 11.86 -11.76
C VAL A 115 -9.55 11.65 -10.27
N LEU A 116 -8.48 11.40 -9.50
CA LEU A 116 -8.65 11.15 -8.07
C LEU A 116 -9.01 12.42 -7.28
N VAL A 117 -8.54 13.61 -7.70
CA VAL A 117 -9.05 14.89 -7.17
C VAL A 117 -10.54 15.02 -7.40
N ALA A 118 -11.05 14.68 -8.59
CA ALA A 118 -12.48 14.76 -8.87
C ALA A 118 -13.32 13.78 -8.02
N VAL A 119 -12.81 12.57 -7.80
CA VAL A 119 -13.45 11.57 -6.91
C VAL A 119 -13.45 12.08 -5.47
N ARG A 120 -12.30 12.52 -4.94
CA ARG A 120 -12.23 13.01 -3.56
C ARG A 120 -12.90 14.36 -3.35
N ALA A 121 -13.22 15.10 -4.41
CA ALA A 121 -13.97 16.34 -4.29
C ALA A 121 -15.43 16.13 -3.88
N VAL A 122 -16.04 15.01 -4.29
CA VAL A 122 -17.46 14.71 -4.01
C VAL A 122 -17.66 13.86 -2.76
N ASP A 123 -16.62 13.15 -2.34
CA ASP A 123 -16.50 12.52 -1.03
C ASP A 123 -15.09 12.86 -0.54
N PRO A 124 -14.88 13.89 0.29
CA PRO A 124 -13.56 14.23 0.83
C PRO A 124 -13.30 13.65 2.21
N ALA A 125 -14.33 13.12 2.86
CA ALA A 125 -14.39 13.12 4.30
C ALA A 125 -13.58 12.00 4.97
N VAL A 126 -12.90 12.33 6.06
CA VAL A 126 -12.22 11.37 6.96
C VAL A 126 -13.18 10.80 8.00
N TYR A 127 -14.29 10.22 7.57
CA TYR A 127 -15.21 9.54 8.48
C TYR A 127 -14.61 8.26 9.08
N PRO A 128 -14.99 7.90 10.32
CA PRO A 128 -14.51 6.69 10.98
C PRO A 128 -15.15 5.40 10.45
N VAL A 129 -16.26 5.50 9.71
CA VAL A 129 -17.00 4.34 9.21
C VAL A 129 -16.38 3.81 7.92
N GLY A 130 -16.27 2.49 7.78
CA GLY A 130 -15.89 1.85 6.53
C GLY A 130 -14.41 1.97 6.17
N GLY A 131 -13.53 2.23 7.13
CA GLY A 131 -12.09 2.33 6.87
C GLY A 131 -11.31 2.75 8.10
N GLU A 132 -10.05 3.11 7.89
CA GLU A 132 -9.14 3.56 8.95
C GLU A 132 -8.81 5.07 8.81
N LYS A 133 -9.69 5.86 8.19
CA LYS A 133 -9.45 7.30 7.95
C LYS A 133 -9.17 8.10 9.23
N PHE A 134 -9.79 7.75 10.35
CA PHE A 134 -9.49 8.36 11.66
C PHE A 134 -8.07 8.03 12.14
N LEU A 135 -7.61 6.78 11.96
CA LEU A 135 -6.21 6.41 12.22
C LEU A 135 -5.30 7.24 11.31
N ASP A 136 -5.57 7.24 10.00
CA ASP A 136 -4.68 7.87 9.03
C ASP A 136 -4.62 9.40 9.21
N PHE A 137 -5.75 10.04 9.50
CA PHE A 137 -5.78 11.48 9.77
C PHE A 137 -5.17 11.80 11.13
N GLY A 138 -5.41 10.98 12.15
CA GLY A 138 -4.79 11.10 13.47
C GLY A 138 -3.26 10.98 13.41
N LEU A 139 -2.72 10.04 12.62
CA LEU A 139 -1.28 9.92 12.39
C LEU A 139 -0.69 11.15 11.70
N LEU A 140 -1.41 11.71 10.71
CA LEU A 140 -1.01 12.96 10.04
C LEU A 140 -0.96 14.12 11.03
N GLN A 141 -1.98 14.25 11.88
CA GLN A 141 -2.06 15.30 12.89
C GLN A 141 -1.04 15.12 14.03
N SER A 142 -0.79 13.89 14.48
CA SER A 142 0.28 13.57 15.43
C SER A 142 1.65 13.96 14.90
N LEU A 143 1.89 13.78 13.59
CA LEU A 143 3.12 14.22 12.95
C LEU A 143 3.21 15.74 12.85
N ASP A 144 2.12 16.43 12.51
CA ASP A 144 2.06 17.90 12.44
C ASP A 144 2.47 18.56 13.78
N ARG A 145 2.15 17.90 14.90
CA ARG A 145 2.53 18.35 16.25
C ARG A 145 3.86 17.82 16.77
N ALA A 146 4.53 16.91 16.05
CA ALA A 146 5.68 16.20 16.58
C ALA A 146 6.96 17.06 16.58
N PRO A 147 7.67 17.19 17.71
CA PRO A 147 8.99 17.82 17.72
C PRO A 147 10.12 16.86 17.29
N ARG A 148 9.87 15.54 17.34
CA ARG A 148 10.80 14.47 16.98
C ARG A 148 10.04 13.19 16.61
N LEU A 149 10.72 12.26 15.95
CA LEU A 149 10.20 10.94 15.59
C LEU A 149 10.69 9.84 16.57
N PRO A 150 9.90 8.77 16.77
CA PRO A 150 8.50 8.61 16.34
C PRO A 150 7.57 9.63 17.01
N PRO A 151 6.45 10.03 16.35
CA PRO A 151 5.47 10.93 16.95
C PRO A 151 4.77 10.25 18.13
N GLU A 152 4.13 11.06 18.97
CA GLU A 152 3.30 10.57 20.07
C GLU A 152 1.96 10.02 19.55
N ASP A 153 1.52 8.93 20.17
CA ASP A 153 0.32 8.22 19.79
C ASP A 153 -0.93 8.97 20.25
N MET A 154 -1.79 9.37 19.31
CA MET A 154 -3.01 10.10 19.64
C MET A 154 -4.00 9.27 20.46
N TRP A 155 -3.88 7.94 20.45
CA TRP A 155 -4.77 7.03 21.17
C TRP A 155 -4.13 6.41 22.42
N PHE A 156 -2.88 6.75 22.72
CA PHE A 156 -2.17 6.17 23.86
C PHE A 156 -1.14 7.15 24.43
N ALA A 157 -1.63 8.19 25.11
CA ALA A 157 -0.83 9.31 25.61
C ALA A 157 0.49 8.91 26.33
N GLY A 158 1.54 9.68 26.10
CA GLY A 158 2.88 9.45 26.64
C GLY A 158 3.69 8.36 25.93
N GLU A 159 3.10 7.62 25.00
CA GLU A 159 3.81 6.58 24.24
C GLU A 159 4.01 6.98 22.76
N PRO A 160 5.10 6.50 22.12
CA PRO A 160 5.29 6.70 20.69
C PRO A 160 4.31 5.85 19.87
N VAL A 161 3.95 6.34 18.68
CA VAL A 161 3.16 5.59 17.69
C VAL A 161 3.84 4.25 17.38
N ALA A 162 3.08 3.18 17.55
CA ALA A 162 3.52 1.80 17.29
C ALA A 162 2.93 1.24 15.98
N TYR A 163 2.90 2.07 14.94
CA TYR A 163 2.36 1.76 13.61
C TYR A 163 3.28 2.25 12.49
N TYR A 164 3.09 1.77 11.26
CA TYR A 164 3.78 2.35 10.11
C TYR A 164 3.18 3.74 9.81
N TYR A 165 4.04 4.77 9.72
CA TYR A 165 3.62 6.16 9.50
C TYR A 165 4.42 6.84 8.38
N GLY A 166 5.23 6.11 7.62
CA GLY A 166 6.14 6.70 6.63
C GLY A 166 5.44 7.41 5.47
N GLY A 167 4.24 6.96 5.09
CA GLY A 167 3.44 7.67 4.09
C GLY A 167 2.76 8.93 4.64
N HIS A 168 2.33 8.90 5.90
CA HIS A 168 1.85 10.07 6.64
C HIS A 168 2.98 11.08 6.86
N LEU A 169 4.21 10.61 7.13
CA LEU A 169 5.42 11.42 7.23
C LEU A 169 5.70 12.17 5.93
N LEU A 170 5.59 11.50 4.77
CA LEU A 170 5.69 12.16 3.48
C LEU A 170 4.57 13.18 3.29
N THR A 171 3.34 12.83 3.70
CA THR A 171 2.20 13.74 3.59
C THR A 171 2.40 15.01 4.42
N ALA A 172 2.84 14.89 5.67
CA ALA A 172 3.20 16.01 6.53
C ALA A 172 4.33 16.87 5.91
N ALA A 173 5.41 16.23 5.44
CA ALA A 173 6.50 16.95 4.78
C ALA A 173 6.06 17.70 3.51
N LEU A 174 5.15 17.11 2.71
CA LEU A 174 4.58 17.77 1.53
C LEU A 174 3.61 18.90 1.91
N ALA A 175 2.83 18.72 2.98
CA ALA A 175 1.97 19.74 3.57
C ALA A 175 2.78 20.97 3.99
N ASP A 176 3.91 20.77 4.69
CA ASP A 176 4.83 21.83 5.09
C ASP A 176 5.45 22.56 3.88
N LEU A 177 6.00 21.80 2.90
CA LEU A 177 6.57 22.38 1.68
C LEU A 177 5.56 23.22 0.89
N SER A 178 4.30 22.82 0.95
CA SER A 178 3.20 23.50 0.29
C SER A 178 2.34 24.31 1.25
N SER A 179 2.80 24.65 2.46
CA SER A 179 2.06 25.40 3.48
C SER A 179 0.55 25.13 3.43
N THR A 180 0.18 23.85 3.40
CA THR A 180 -1.18 23.37 3.19
C THR A 180 -1.64 22.70 4.47
N ALA A 181 -2.77 23.13 5.03
CA ALA A 181 -3.30 22.53 6.26
C ALA A 181 -3.61 21.02 6.08
N PRO A 182 -3.42 20.19 7.12
CA PRO A 182 -3.66 18.74 7.08
C PRO A 182 -5.02 18.34 6.48
N ARG A 183 -6.08 19.09 6.81
CA ARG A 183 -7.45 18.89 6.27
C ARG A 183 -7.54 18.90 4.73
N TYR A 184 -6.66 19.63 4.03
CA TYR A 184 -6.58 19.59 2.57
C TYR A 184 -5.49 18.65 2.06
N ALA A 185 -4.37 18.59 2.79
CA ALA A 185 -3.22 17.78 2.41
C ALA A 185 -3.55 16.28 2.31
N TYR A 186 -4.49 15.79 3.12
CA TYR A 186 -4.96 14.39 3.10
C TYR A 186 -5.43 13.96 1.68
N ASN A 187 -6.44 14.65 1.13
CA ASN A 187 -7.00 14.33 -0.18
C ASN A 187 -6.03 14.61 -1.34
N LEU A 188 -5.23 15.67 -1.24
CA LEU A 188 -4.21 15.99 -2.25
C LEU A 188 -3.08 14.95 -2.28
N SER A 189 -2.72 14.40 -1.12
CA SER A 189 -1.73 13.32 -1.01
C SER A 189 -2.28 12.00 -1.54
N LEU A 190 -3.53 11.65 -1.24
CA LEU A 190 -4.21 10.52 -1.87
C LEU A 190 -4.11 10.59 -3.39
N ALA A 191 -4.52 11.73 -3.97
CA ALA A 191 -4.42 12.01 -5.40
C ALA A 191 -2.98 11.87 -5.93
N GLY A 192 -2.00 12.40 -5.20
CA GLY A 192 -0.59 12.33 -5.57
C GLY A 192 -0.02 10.91 -5.56
N PHE A 193 -0.28 10.12 -4.52
CA PHE A 193 0.19 8.73 -4.44
C PHE A 193 -0.44 7.86 -5.54
N TYR A 194 -1.74 8.00 -5.80
CA TYR A 194 -2.40 7.33 -6.92
C TYR A 194 -1.79 7.69 -8.27
N ALA A 195 -1.61 9.00 -8.54
CA ALA A 195 -1.02 9.46 -9.77
C ALA A 195 0.43 8.98 -9.94
N THR A 196 1.18 8.91 -8.84
CA THR A 196 2.53 8.35 -8.81
C THR A 196 2.51 6.85 -9.14
N LEU A 197 1.60 6.08 -8.56
CA LEU A 197 1.41 4.65 -8.87
C LEU A 197 1.10 4.42 -10.35
N VAL A 198 0.09 5.10 -10.89
CA VAL A 198 -0.38 4.90 -12.27
C VAL A 198 0.70 5.32 -13.29
N SER A 199 1.39 6.43 -13.04
CA SER A 199 2.47 6.90 -13.92
C SER A 199 3.74 6.04 -13.84
N ALA A 200 4.06 5.49 -12.67
CA ALA A 200 5.12 4.50 -12.50
C ALA A 200 4.80 3.19 -13.24
N ALA A 201 3.55 2.71 -13.17
CA ALA A 201 3.09 1.54 -13.92
C ALA A 201 3.21 1.74 -15.44
N TYR A 202 2.77 2.91 -15.93
CA TYR A 202 2.93 3.31 -17.33
C TYR A 202 4.40 3.28 -17.78
N GLY A 203 5.29 3.88 -16.98
CA GLY A 203 6.71 3.97 -17.27
C GLY A 203 7.40 2.60 -17.27
N LEU A 204 7.10 1.76 -16.28
CA LEU A 204 7.73 0.43 -16.14
C LEU A 204 7.28 -0.52 -17.26
N ALA A 205 5.98 -0.64 -17.50
CA ALA A 205 5.47 -1.50 -18.56
C ALA A 205 5.95 -1.04 -19.95
N GLY A 206 6.00 0.27 -20.18
CA GLY A 206 6.53 0.84 -21.41
C GLY A 206 8.01 0.49 -21.63
N ALA A 207 8.81 0.52 -20.57
CA ALA A 207 10.23 0.16 -20.61
C ALA A 207 10.44 -1.33 -20.86
N ILE A 208 9.71 -2.20 -20.17
CA ILE A 208 9.75 -3.66 -20.35
C ILE A 208 9.36 -4.03 -21.79
N ALA A 209 8.27 -3.46 -22.30
CA ALA A 209 7.84 -3.72 -23.68
C ALA A 209 8.88 -3.25 -24.71
N SER A 210 9.49 -2.09 -24.50
CA SER A 210 10.48 -1.55 -25.45
C SER A 210 11.78 -2.36 -25.50
N ASP A 211 12.18 -2.94 -24.36
CA ASP A 211 13.32 -3.88 -24.29
C ASP A 211 13.09 -5.11 -25.18
N ARG A 212 11.83 -5.48 -25.41
CA ARG A 212 11.41 -6.56 -26.33
C ARG A 212 10.99 -6.09 -27.72
N ALA A 213 11.35 -4.86 -28.11
CA ALA A 213 10.93 -4.24 -29.37
C ALA A 213 9.39 -4.14 -29.55
N ASP A 214 8.65 -4.13 -28.45
CA ASP A 214 7.22 -3.88 -28.38
C ASP A 214 6.89 -2.41 -28.12
N SER A 215 5.60 -2.08 -28.23
CA SER A 215 5.14 -0.70 -28.19
C SER A 215 5.05 -0.18 -26.76
N TRP A 216 5.94 0.76 -26.41
CA TRP A 216 5.90 1.49 -25.14
C TRP A 216 4.49 1.98 -24.77
N ARG A 217 3.83 2.70 -25.68
CA ARG A 217 2.55 3.37 -25.40
C ARG A 217 1.43 2.37 -25.15
N ARG A 218 1.32 1.32 -25.96
CA ARG A 218 0.27 0.30 -25.77
C ARG A 218 0.45 -0.42 -24.45
N ALA A 219 1.69 -0.80 -24.11
CA ALA A 219 1.97 -1.49 -22.87
C ALA A 219 1.76 -0.59 -21.64
N GLY A 220 2.28 0.64 -21.71
CA GLY A 220 2.12 1.63 -20.65
C GLY A 220 0.66 1.98 -20.38
N LEU A 221 -0.15 2.22 -21.43
CA LEU A 221 -1.58 2.53 -21.26
C LEU A 221 -2.37 1.33 -20.72
N ALA A 222 -2.06 0.12 -21.19
CA ALA A 222 -2.69 -1.09 -20.65
C ALA A 222 -2.33 -1.31 -19.16
N ALA A 223 -1.07 -1.07 -18.76
CA ALA A 223 -0.67 -1.13 -17.36
C ALA A 223 -1.35 -0.06 -16.50
N ALA A 224 -1.42 1.18 -17.01
CA ALA A 224 -2.14 2.27 -16.33
C ALA A 224 -3.62 1.92 -16.13
N PHE A 225 -4.26 1.27 -17.11
CA PHE A 225 -5.61 0.74 -16.97
C PHE A 225 -5.71 -0.37 -15.91
N PHE A 226 -4.89 -1.42 -15.99
CA PHE A 226 -4.96 -2.54 -15.05
C PHE A 226 -4.65 -2.15 -13.61
N VAL A 227 -3.72 -1.21 -13.42
CA VAL A 227 -3.35 -0.71 -12.08
C VAL A 227 -4.34 0.36 -11.60
N GLY A 228 -4.79 1.27 -12.46
CA GLY A 228 -5.56 2.44 -12.04
C GLY A 228 -7.08 2.27 -12.06
N VAL A 229 -7.61 1.37 -12.91
CA VAL A 229 -9.06 1.33 -13.25
C VAL A 229 -9.66 -0.07 -13.16
N ALA A 230 -8.93 -1.10 -13.62
CA ALA A 230 -9.47 -2.46 -13.67
C ALA A 230 -9.86 -2.98 -12.27
N SER A 231 -10.93 -3.77 -12.23
CA SER A 231 -11.40 -4.51 -11.06
C SER A 231 -11.22 -6.00 -11.22
N ASN A 232 -11.52 -6.74 -10.15
CA ASN A 232 -11.67 -8.19 -10.22
C ASN A 232 -12.96 -8.58 -10.96
N LEU A 233 -13.19 -9.88 -11.12
CA LEU A 233 -14.29 -10.40 -11.94
C LEU A 233 -15.65 -10.41 -11.24
N VAL A 234 -15.75 -10.04 -9.97
CA VAL A 234 -16.98 -10.18 -9.16
C VAL A 234 -18.16 -9.46 -9.80
N THR A 235 -18.00 -8.17 -10.11
CA THR A 235 -19.10 -7.36 -10.66
C THR A 235 -19.53 -7.88 -12.03
N ALA A 236 -18.59 -8.22 -12.90
CA ALA A 236 -18.90 -8.78 -14.21
C ALA A 236 -19.57 -10.15 -14.09
N SER A 237 -19.12 -11.02 -13.20
CA SER A 237 -19.74 -12.32 -12.95
C SER A 237 -21.16 -12.19 -12.43
N ARG A 238 -21.45 -11.25 -11.52
CA ARG A 238 -22.82 -10.98 -11.04
C ARG A 238 -23.73 -10.51 -12.17
N LEU A 239 -23.24 -9.61 -13.02
CA LEU A 239 -23.97 -9.15 -14.21
C LEU A 239 -24.28 -10.30 -15.18
N LEU A 240 -23.30 -11.16 -15.44
CA LEU A 240 -23.47 -12.33 -16.32
C LEU A 240 -24.49 -13.33 -15.74
N VAL A 241 -24.39 -13.64 -14.43
CA VAL A 241 -25.36 -14.51 -13.73
C VAL A 241 -26.78 -13.91 -13.83
N GLY A 242 -26.92 -12.60 -13.69
CA GLY A 242 -28.20 -11.89 -13.81
C GLY A 242 -28.91 -12.05 -15.16
N VAL A 243 -28.17 -12.36 -16.23
CA VAL A 243 -28.72 -12.57 -17.59
C VAL A 243 -29.05 -14.04 -17.88
N LEU A 244 -28.56 -14.98 -17.07
CA LEU A 244 -28.81 -16.43 -17.28
C LEU A 244 -30.28 -16.83 -17.01
N PRO A 245 -30.81 -17.87 -17.70
CA PRO A 245 -32.11 -18.47 -17.39
C PRO A 245 -32.22 -18.93 -15.93
N ARG A 246 -33.42 -18.85 -15.34
CA ARG A 246 -33.66 -19.10 -13.89
C ARG A 246 -33.04 -20.41 -13.34
N PRO A 247 -33.15 -21.58 -14.00
CA PRO A 247 -32.59 -22.82 -13.46
C PRO A 247 -31.05 -22.75 -13.33
N LEU A 248 -30.37 -22.35 -14.41
CA LEU A 248 -28.90 -22.21 -14.45
C LEU A 248 -28.41 -21.14 -13.48
N ARG A 249 -29.20 -20.10 -13.26
CA ARG A 249 -28.88 -19.00 -12.36
C ARG A 249 -28.84 -19.46 -10.91
N THR A 250 -29.87 -20.18 -10.45
CA THR A 250 -29.95 -20.65 -9.05
C THR A 250 -28.87 -21.68 -8.75
N ASP A 251 -28.60 -22.60 -9.67
CA ASP A 251 -27.57 -23.62 -9.50
C ASP A 251 -26.17 -22.98 -9.40
N LEU A 252 -25.83 -22.08 -10.33
CA LEU A 252 -24.54 -21.40 -10.32
C LEU A 252 -24.38 -20.49 -9.08
N ALA A 253 -25.45 -19.80 -8.67
CA ALA A 253 -25.43 -18.97 -7.48
C ALA A 253 -25.19 -19.79 -6.21
N SER A 254 -25.81 -20.98 -6.09
CA SER A 254 -25.59 -21.88 -4.95
C SER A 254 -24.14 -22.36 -4.85
N VAL A 255 -23.52 -22.70 -5.99
CA VAL A 255 -22.13 -23.15 -6.06
C VAL A 255 -21.14 -22.05 -5.69
N VAL A 256 -21.39 -20.82 -6.17
CA VAL A 256 -20.55 -19.65 -5.83
C VAL A 256 -20.72 -19.27 -4.38
N ALA A 257 -21.96 -19.20 -3.87
CA ALA A 257 -22.26 -18.86 -2.50
C ALA A 257 -21.61 -19.85 -1.50
N ALA A 258 -21.70 -21.15 -1.78
CA ALA A 258 -21.11 -22.18 -0.92
C ALA A 258 -19.57 -22.13 -0.82
N ARG A 259 -18.89 -21.41 -1.73
CA ARG A 259 -17.42 -21.38 -1.84
C ARG A 259 -16.83 -19.98 -1.71
N THR A 260 -17.65 -18.97 -1.45
CA THR A 260 -17.24 -17.57 -1.27
C THR A 260 -17.88 -17.01 0.00
N ARG A 261 -17.66 -15.72 0.29
CA ARG A 261 -18.34 -15.05 1.41
C ARG A 261 -19.83 -14.78 1.13
N TYR A 262 -20.30 -14.92 -0.10
CA TYR A 262 -21.62 -14.43 -0.50
C TYR A 262 -22.74 -15.43 -0.18
N SER A 263 -23.93 -14.91 0.15
CA SER A 263 -25.16 -15.71 0.13
C SER A 263 -25.69 -15.84 -1.30
N THR A 264 -26.57 -16.80 -1.53
CA THR A 264 -27.27 -16.96 -2.81
C THR A 264 -27.99 -15.68 -3.22
N ASP A 265 -28.62 -14.99 -2.26
CA ASP A 265 -29.35 -13.75 -2.51
C ASP A 265 -28.42 -12.64 -3.00
N VAL A 266 -27.24 -12.50 -2.41
CA VAL A 266 -26.23 -11.51 -2.83
C VAL A 266 -25.68 -11.79 -4.23
N VAL A 267 -25.53 -13.08 -4.58
CA VAL A 267 -25.08 -13.47 -5.93
C VAL A 267 -26.16 -13.22 -6.98
N LEU A 268 -27.43 -13.43 -6.62
CA LEU A 268 -28.60 -13.27 -7.49
C LEU A 268 -29.11 -11.83 -7.59
N SER A 269 -28.70 -10.96 -6.68
CA SER A 269 -29.23 -9.62 -6.59
C SER A 269 -28.80 -8.76 -7.79
N GLY A 270 -29.76 -7.96 -8.29
CA GLY A 270 -29.58 -7.13 -9.48
C GLY A 270 -28.72 -5.89 -9.24
N LEU A 271 -28.56 -5.07 -10.29
CA LEU A 271 -27.78 -3.83 -10.25
C LEU A 271 -28.23 -2.85 -9.15
N ASP A 272 -29.52 -2.84 -8.82
CA ASP A 272 -30.10 -1.97 -7.77
C ASP A 272 -29.56 -2.28 -6.36
N SER A 273 -28.91 -3.42 -6.19
CA SER A 273 -28.26 -3.84 -4.94
C SER A 273 -26.73 -3.76 -5.00
N PHE A 274 -26.19 -3.03 -6.00
CA PHE A 274 -24.76 -2.86 -6.14
C PHE A 274 -24.17 -2.20 -4.89
N SER A 275 -23.10 -2.80 -4.38
CA SER A 275 -22.27 -2.19 -3.35
C SER A 275 -20.83 -2.34 -3.78
N TYR A 276 -20.08 -1.24 -3.76
CA TYR A 276 -18.67 -1.26 -4.11
C TYR A 276 -17.85 -2.13 -3.13
N TRP A 277 -18.36 -2.37 -1.92
CA TRP A 277 -17.82 -3.29 -0.91
C TRP A 277 -17.85 -4.77 -1.32
N THR A 278 -18.83 -5.18 -2.14
CA THR A 278 -18.96 -6.60 -2.49
C THR A 278 -17.68 -7.11 -3.16
N ALA A 279 -17.08 -6.32 -4.04
CA ALA A 279 -15.91 -6.72 -4.81
C ALA A 279 -14.62 -6.86 -3.96
N SER A 280 -14.56 -6.34 -2.74
CA SER A 280 -13.36 -6.41 -1.89
C SER A 280 -13.39 -7.53 -0.85
N ARG A 281 -14.49 -8.30 -0.79
CA ARG A 281 -14.75 -9.32 0.26
C ARG A 281 -15.10 -10.68 -0.34
N VAL A 282 -14.30 -11.17 -1.29
CA VAL A 282 -14.53 -12.45 -1.99
C VAL A 282 -14.17 -13.68 -1.15
N VAL A 283 -12.92 -13.73 -0.67
CA VAL A 283 -12.40 -14.83 0.15
C VAL A 283 -12.91 -14.67 1.60
N PRO A 284 -13.59 -15.69 2.19
CA PRO A 284 -14.14 -15.61 3.53
C PRO A 284 -13.12 -15.19 4.60
N GLY A 285 -13.54 -14.34 5.54
CA GLY A 285 -12.67 -13.88 6.64
C GLY A 285 -11.49 -13.00 6.23
N THR A 286 -11.42 -12.54 4.98
CA THR A 286 -10.30 -11.73 4.46
C THR A 286 -10.77 -10.49 3.70
N ILE A 287 -9.80 -9.63 3.36
CA ILE A 287 -9.95 -8.46 2.53
C ILE A 287 -9.10 -8.66 1.25
N ASN A 288 -9.68 -8.44 0.07
CA ASN A 288 -9.06 -8.65 -1.24
C ASN A 288 -9.30 -7.44 -2.14
N GLU A 289 -8.77 -6.30 -1.71
CA GLU A 289 -8.89 -5.02 -2.40
C GLU A 289 -7.98 -4.92 -3.63
N PHE A 290 -8.40 -4.10 -4.58
CA PHE A 290 -7.64 -3.68 -5.75
C PHE A 290 -7.56 -2.15 -5.77
N PRO A 291 -6.61 -1.53 -6.49
CA PRO A 291 -6.31 -0.13 -6.32
C PRO A 291 -7.53 0.79 -6.46
N LEU A 292 -8.36 0.63 -7.51
CA LEU A 292 -9.53 1.50 -7.68
C LEU A 292 -10.48 1.44 -6.47
N PHE A 293 -10.73 0.26 -5.90
CA PHE A 293 -11.51 0.14 -4.67
C PHE A 293 -10.89 0.97 -3.54
N ALA A 294 -9.60 0.78 -3.28
CA ALA A 294 -8.93 1.37 -2.13
C ALA A 294 -8.83 2.90 -2.26
N TRP A 295 -8.48 3.39 -3.45
CA TRP A 295 -8.42 4.83 -3.74
C TRP A 295 -9.80 5.50 -3.75
N LEU A 296 -10.85 4.77 -4.11
CA LEU A 296 -12.23 5.24 -4.00
C LEU A 296 -12.69 5.30 -2.53
N ASN A 297 -12.33 4.30 -1.72
CA ASN A 297 -12.59 4.33 -0.28
C ASN A 297 -11.90 5.55 0.37
N GLY A 298 -10.67 5.83 -0.05
CA GLY A 298 -9.96 7.06 0.32
C GLY A 298 -9.29 6.99 1.69
N ASP A 299 -8.80 5.82 2.08
CA ASP A 299 -7.89 5.70 3.24
C ASP A 299 -6.48 6.10 2.80
N LEU A 300 -5.84 7.06 3.48
CA LEU A 300 -4.43 7.41 3.27
C LEU A 300 -3.54 6.37 3.96
N HIS A 301 -3.69 5.12 3.52
CA HIS A 301 -3.22 3.97 4.27
C HIS A 301 -1.92 3.40 3.70
N ALA A 302 -1.09 2.82 4.56
CA ALA A 302 0.28 2.40 4.23
C ALA A 302 0.40 1.54 2.98
N HIS A 303 -0.41 0.48 2.87
CA HIS A 303 -0.34 -0.42 1.71
C HIS A 303 -0.67 0.28 0.39
N MET A 304 -1.41 1.39 0.41
CA MET A 304 -1.70 2.19 -0.78
C MET A 304 -0.53 3.12 -1.10
N MET A 305 -0.06 3.86 -0.09
CA MET A 305 1.09 4.77 -0.21
C MET A 305 2.41 4.05 -0.52
N GLY A 306 2.52 2.77 -0.15
CA GLY A 306 3.67 1.91 -0.39
C GLY A 306 3.79 1.41 -1.83
N THR A 307 2.70 1.36 -2.60
CA THR A 307 2.69 0.76 -3.95
C THR A 307 3.57 1.46 -4.99
N PRO A 308 3.74 2.80 -5.02
CA PRO A 308 4.65 3.43 -5.98
C PRO A 308 6.12 3.06 -5.73
N PHE A 309 6.48 2.83 -4.46
CA PHE A 309 7.81 2.41 -4.05
C PHE A 309 8.06 0.93 -4.32
N LEU A 310 7.03 0.08 -4.21
CA LEU A 310 7.09 -1.30 -4.71
C LEU A 310 7.41 -1.33 -6.21
N LEU A 311 6.77 -0.48 -7.02
CA LEU A 311 7.08 -0.36 -8.45
C LEU A 311 8.47 0.22 -8.71
N LEU A 312 8.96 1.13 -7.87
CA LEU A 312 10.35 1.58 -7.93
C LEU A 312 11.31 0.41 -7.66
N GLY A 313 10.97 -0.47 -6.72
CA GLY A 313 11.70 -1.72 -6.46
C GLY A 313 11.70 -2.66 -7.65
N ALA A 314 10.55 -2.84 -8.30
CA ALA A 314 10.44 -3.61 -9.54
C ALA A 314 11.27 -2.99 -10.68
N ALA A 315 11.35 -1.66 -10.76
CA ALA A 315 12.20 -0.97 -11.74
C ALA A 315 13.70 -1.14 -11.42
N LEU A 316 14.11 -1.10 -10.15
CA LEU A 316 15.49 -1.40 -9.76
C LEU A 316 15.87 -2.84 -10.08
N ALA A 317 14.95 -3.78 -9.84
CA ALA A 317 15.09 -5.18 -10.22
C ALA A 317 15.19 -5.34 -11.75
N PHE A 318 14.40 -4.61 -12.54
CA PHE A 318 14.50 -4.61 -14.00
C PHE A 318 15.80 -3.97 -14.52
N ALA A 319 16.26 -2.89 -13.90
CA ALA A 319 17.55 -2.30 -14.21
C ALA A 319 18.69 -3.28 -13.95
N LEU A 320 18.63 -4.03 -12.85
CA LEU A 320 19.60 -5.07 -12.54
C LEU A 320 19.52 -6.24 -13.53
N TYR A 321 18.31 -6.62 -13.94
CA TYR A 321 18.05 -7.66 -14.93
C TYR A 321 18.65 -7.32 -16.31
N THR A 322 18.54 -6.06 -16.73
CA THR A 322 19.08 -5.56 -18.02
C THR A 322 20.55 -5.15 -17.96
N THR A 323 21.10 -4.91 -16.77
CA THR A 323 22.51 -4.51 -16.63
C THR A 323 23.44 -5.67 -17.01
N PRO A 324 24.35 -5.50 -17.99
CA PRO A 324 25.27 -6.54 -18.43
C PRO A 324 26.11 -7.12 -17.29
N ALA A 325 26.44 -8.41 -17.37
CA ALA A 325 27.24 -9.11 -16.35
C ALA A 325 28.63 -8.45 -16.13
N ALA A 326 29.18 -7.81 -17.15
CA ALA A 326 30.46 -7.11 -17.09
C ALA A 326 30.42 -5.84 -16.22
N ASP A 327 29.28 -5.17 -16.09
CA ASP A 327 29.14 -3.95 -15.28
C ASP A 327 28.85 -4.29 -13.80
N VAL A 328 29.83 -4.91 -13.16
CA VAL A 328 29.74 -5.35 -11.75
C VAL A 328 29.51 -4.18 -10.81
N ARG A 329 30.10 -3.01 -11.10
CA ARG A 329 29.97 -1.82 -10.24
C ARG A 329 28.51 -1.38 -10.17
N ARG A 330 27.84 -1.26 -11.31
CA ARG A 330 26.42 -0.89 -11.36
C ARG A 330 25.54 -1.92 -10.67
N ARG A 331 25.77 -3.21 -10.93
CA ARG A 331 25.01 -4.29 -10.28
C ARG A 331 25.13 -4.24 -8.75
N ARG A 332 26.32 -3.93 -8.22
CA ARG A 332 26.55 -3.71 -6.78
C ARG A 332 25.81 -2.48 -6.25
N VAL A 333 25.84 -1.36 -6.97
CA VAL A 333 25.11 -0.14 -6.55
C VAL A 333 23.61 -0.42 -6.50
N LEU A 334 23.05 -1.10 -7.50
CA LEU A 334 21.63 -1.46 -7.50
C LEU A 334 21.29 -2.40 -6.33
N ALA A 335 22.05 -3.48 -6.14
CA ALA A 335 21.75 -4.52 -5.17
C ALA A 335 22.07 -4.14 -3.70
N PHE A 336 23.15 -3.38 -3.46
CA PHE A 336 23.67 -3.10 -2.11
C PHE A 336 23.53 -1.64 -1.68
N VAL A 337 23.04 -0.75 -2.54
CA VAL A 337 22.79 0.66 -2.17
C VAL A 337 21.34 1.03 -2.45
N ALA A 338 20.92 0.98 -3.72
CA ALA A 338 19.59 1.46 -4.11
C ALA A 338 18.45 0.63 -3.51
N VAL A 339 18.52 -0.72 -3.62
CA VAL A 339 17.50 -1.61 -3.02
C VAL A 339 17.47 -1.50 -1.49
N PRO A 340 18.60 -1.56 -0.75
CA PRO A 340 18.58 -1.38 0.70
C PRO A 340 18.02 -0.04 1.18
N ILE A 341 18.36 1.09 0.54
CA ILE A 341 17.80 2.41 0.90
C ILE A 341 16.29 2.44 0.69
N LEU A 342 15.83 1.97 -0.47
CA LEU A 342 14.40 1.86 -0.76
C LEU A 342 13.69 0.95 0.25
N ALA A 343 14.28 -0.20 0.57
CA ALA A 343 13.71 -1.14 1.53
C ALA A 343 13.67 -0.57 2.94
N GLY A 344 14.75 0.08 3.40
CA GLY A 344 14.80 0.75 4.69
C GLY A 344 13.65 1.74 4.86
N PHE A 345 13.41 2.56 3.84
CA PHE A 345 12.27 3.49 3.82
C PHE A 345 10.92 2.78 3.69
N GLN A 346 10.82 1.75 2.85
CA GLN A 346 9.59 0.97 2.67
C GLN A 346 9.15 0.31 3.98
N ALA A 347 10.07 -0.10 4.86
CA ALA A 347 9.70 -0.67 6.15
C ALA A 347 8.86 0.30 7.00
N VAL A 348 9.16 1.60 6.92
CA VAL A 348 8.45 2.68 7.63
C VAL A 348 7.14 3.05 6.92
N VAL A 349 7.12 3.04 5.58
CA VAL A 349 5.92 3.34 4.78
C VAL A 349 4.90 2.21 4.83
N ASP A 350 5.33 0.98 4.54
CA ASP A 350 4.53 -0.24 4.50
C ASP A 350 5.43 -1.46 4.73
N THR A 351 5.50 -1.91 5.99
CA THR A 351 6.32 -3.06 6.40
C THR A 351 5.93 -4.35 5.68
N TRP A 352 4.71 -4.49 5.17
CA TRP A 352 4.26 -5.69 4.45
C TRP A 352 4.92 -5.82 3.07
N SER A 353 5.32 -4.71 2.46
CA SER A 353 6.01 -4.69 1.16
C SER A 353 7.53 -4.76 1.29
N PHE A 354 8.08 -4.63 2.51
CA PHE A 354 9.53 -4.71 2.75
C PHE A 354 10.15 -6.02 2.25
N PRO A 355 9.62 -7.23 2.56
CA PRO A 355 10.17 -8.48 2.05
C PRO A 355 10.06 -8.61 0.53
N SER A 356 9.02 -8.04 -0.08
CA SER A 356 8.75 -8.16 -1.51
C SER A 356 9.80 -7.46 -2.39
N LEU A 357 10.44 -6.41 -1.88
CA LEU A 357 11.58 -5.77 -2.57
C LEU A 357 12.76 -6.75 -2.72
N PHE A 358 13.02 -7.56 -1.70
CA PHE A 358 14.05 -8.61 -1.74
C PHE A 358 13.61 -9.81 -2.58
N GLY A 359 12.31 -10.15 -2.56
CA GLY A 359 11.74 -11.14 -3.48
C GLY A 359 11.94 -10.75 -4.95
N LEU A 360 11.69 -9.48 -5.30
CA LEU A 360 11.93 -8.96 -6.65
C LEU A 360 13.42 -8.95 -7.01
N LEU A 361 14.30 -8.55 -6.08
CA LEU A 361 15.76 -8.63 -6.27
C LEU A 361 16.22 -10.07 -6.52
N PHE A 362 15.75 -11.01 -5.69
CA PHE A 362 16.05 -12.43 -5.84
C PHE A 362 15.59 -12.94 -7.20
N LEU A 363 14.34 -12.68 -7.60
CA LEU A 363 13.81 -13.17 -8.87
C LEU A 363 14.53 -12.56 -10.08
N ALA A 364 14.90 -11.27 -10.03
CA ALA A 364 15.68 -10.64 -11.09
C ALA A 364 17.08 -11.27 -11.25
N LEU A 365 17.71 -11.67 -10.15
CA LEU A 365 18.99 -12.36 -10.15
C LEU A 365 18.85 -13.83 -10.56
N ALA A 366 17.86 -14.53 -10.01
CA ALA A 366 17.60 -15.94 -10.26
C ALA A 366 17.21 -16.19 -11.72
N LEU A 367 16.31 -15.37 -12.28
CA LEU A 367 15.80 -15.53 -13.65
C LEU A 367 16.61 -14.73 -14.69
N GLY A 368 17.55 -13.89 -14.27
CA GLY A 368 18.46 -13.16 -15.15
C GLY A 368 19.55 -14.05 -15.78
N SER A 369 20.15 -13.62 -16.90
CA SER A 369 21.31 -14.31 -17.53
C SER A 369 22.61 -14.13 -16.77
N ALA A 370 22.75 -13.02 -16.07
CA ALA A 370 24.02 -12.66 -15.45
C ALA A 370 24.21 -13.42 -14.13
N ALA A 371 25.33 -14.13 -14.01
CA ALA A 371 25.70 -14.85 -12.79
C ALA A 371 25.76 -13.91 -11.57
N PRO A 372 25.00 -14.18 -10.48
CA PRO A 372 24.94 -13.32 -9.30
C PRO A 372 26.28 -13.21 -8.54
N TRP A 373 27.10 -14.25 -8.59
CA TRP A 373 28.37 -14.34 -7.84
C TRP A 373 29.33 -13.19 -8.10
N ALA A 374 29.31 -12.60 -9.31
CA ALA A 374 30.17 -11.47 -9.64
C ALA A 374 29.86 -10.23 -8.79
N ILE A 375 28.60 -10.08 -8.32
CA ILE A 375 28.17 -9.00 -7.42
C ILE A 375 28.89 -9.13 -6.07
N LEU A 376 29.02 -10.35 -5.54
CA LEU A 376 29.73 -10.61 -4.29
C LEU A 376 31.25 -10.55 -4.50
N SER A 377 31.78 -11.39 -5.38
CA SER A 377 33.22 -11.50 -5.62
C SER A 377 33.53 -11.93 -7.05
N THR A 378 34.28 -11.08 -7.76
CA THR A 378 34.76 -11.39 -9.12
C THR A 378 35.77 -12.54 -9.15
N ARG A 379 36.43 -12.85 -8.02
CA ARG A 379 37.33 -14.00 -7.90
C ARG A 379 36.53 -15.31 -7.81
N VAL A 380 35.52 -15.35 -6.93
CA VAL A 380 34.62 -16.51 -6.79
C VAL A 380 33.86 -16.77 -8.08
N ALA A 381 33.37 -15.72 -8.73
CA ALA A 381 32.68 -15.84 -10.02
C ALA A 381 33.58 -16.45 -11.11
N ARG A 382 34.84 -16.01 -11.21
CA ARG A 382 35.82 -16.57 -12.16
C ARG A 382 36.13 -18.04 -11.87
N TRP A 383 36.36 -18.38 -10.60
CA TRP A 383 36.63 -19.76 -10.21
C TRP A 383 35.44 -20.69 -10.46
N ARG A 384 34.20 -20.24 -10.18
CA ARG A 384 32.98 -21.00 -10.50
C ARG A 384 32.79 -21.13 -12.01
N GLY A 385 33.02 -20.06 -12.77
CA GLY A 385 32.91 -20.07 -14.24
C GLY A 385 33.97 -20.90 -14.96
N ALA A 386 35.09 -21.23 -14.30
CA ALA A 386 36.10 -22.14 -14.83
C ALA A 386 35.72 -23.62 -14.64
N ARG A 387 34.66 -23.91 -13.90
CA ARG A 387 34.13 -25.27 -13.72
C ARG A 387 33.13 -25.56 -14.83
N ASP A 388 33.02 -26.84 -15.20
CA ASP A 388 31.98 -27.37 -16.07
C ASP A 388 31.00 -28.26 -15.27
N PRO A 389 30.18 -27.67 -14.39
CA PRO A 389 29.26 -28.43 -13.56
C PRO A 389 28.09 -28.99 -14.39
N ALA A 390 27.51 -30.10 -13.93
CA ALA A 390 26.25 -30.59 -14.47
C ALA A 390 25.16 -29.49 -14.43
N PRO A 391 24.18 -29.48 -15.37
CA PRO A 391 23.20 -28.39 -15.48
C PRO A 391 22.43 -28.10 -14.19
N LEU A 392 22.06 -29.14 -13.43
CA LEU A 392 21.39 -28.99 -12.14
C LEU A 392 22.29 -28.30 -11.11
N THR A 393 23.57 -28.67 -11.06
CA THR A 393 24.54 -28.03 -10.15
C THR A 393 24.77 -26.57 -10.53
N ALA A 394 24.92 -26.26 -11.82
CA ALA A 394 25.03 -24.88 -12.30
C ALA A 394 23.82 -24.04 -11.85
N GLU A 395 22.62 -24.60 -11.96
CA GLU A 395 21.38 -23.96 -11.56
C GLU A 395 21.30 -23.71 -10.05
N LEU A 396 21.60 -24.72 -9.24
CA LEU A 396 21.64 -24.60 -7.78
C LEU A 396 22.68 -23.57 -7.33
N GLU A 397 23.85 -23.54 -7.97
CA GLU A 397 24.88 -22.54 -7.70
C GLU A 397 24.42 -21.13 -8.05
N HIS A 398 23.71 -20.95 -9.17
CA HIS A 398 23.15 -19.65 -9.57
C HIS A 398 22.11 -19.16 -8.55
N LEU A 399 21.19 -20.04 -8.14
CA LEU A 399 20.17 -19.76 -7.13
C LEU A 399 20.78 -19.42 -5.76
N ALA A 400 21.79 -20.18 -5.33
CA ALA A 400 22.51 -19.89 -4.09
C ALA A 400 23.19 -18.51 -4.14
N GLY A 401 23.76 -18.14 -5.29
CA GLY A 401 24.32 -16.81 -5.51
C GLY A 401 23.27 -15.71 -5.42
N ALA A 402 22.11 -15.89 -6.06
CA ALA A 402 20.99 -14.95 -6.01
C ALA A 402 20.48 -14.77 -4.57
N LEU A 403 20.30 -15.87 -3.85
CA LEU A 403 19.89 -15.87 -2.44
C LEU A 403 20.91 -15.15 -1.56
N THR A 404 22.21 -15.40 -1.74
CA THR A 404 23.27 -14.77 -0.92
C THR A 404 23.33 -13.26 -1.15
N VAL A 405 23.27 -12.80 -2.41
CA VAL A 405 23.21 -11.36 -2.71
C VAL A 405 21.97 -10.73 -2.07
N THR A 406 20.83 -11.39 -2.19
CA THR A 406 19.57 -10.89 -1.63
C THR A 406 19.61 -10.84 -0.11
N ALA A 407 20.20 -11.84 0.56
CA ALA A 407 20.35 -11.88 2.01
C ALA A 407 21.23 -10.72 2.52
N VAL A 408 22.36 -10.44 1.84
CA VAL A 408 23.21 -9.30 2.18
C VAL A 408 22.45 -7.97 2.00
N ALA A 409 21.72 -7.82 0.89
CA ALA A 409 20.87 -6.64 0.69
C ALA A 409 19.79 -6.52 1.78
N GLY A 410 19.21 -7.64 2.21
CA GLY A 410 18.24 -7.75 3.30
C GLY A 410 18.79 -7.24 4.62
N VAL A 411 20.01 -7.66 4.99
CA VAL A 411 20.70 -7.18 6.19
C VAL A 411 20.92 -5.67 6.11
N LEU A 412 21.41 -5.15 4.98
CA LEU A 412 21.62 -3.70 4.81
C LEU A 412 20.31 -2.92 4.90
N GLY A 413 19.22 -3.41 4.29
CA GLY A 413 17.90 -2.77 4.38
C GLY A 413 17.33 -2.81 5.79
N GLY A 414 17.52 -3.92 6.51
CA GLY A 414 17.13 -4.07 7.92
C GLY A 414 17.89 -3.12 8.85
N LEU A 415 19.19 -2.93 8.61
CA LEU A 415 20.00 -1.94 9.35
C LEU A 415 19.50 -0.51 9.12
N LEU A 416 19.11 -0.17 7.90
CA LEU A 416 18.54 1.14 7.57
C LEU A 416 17.13 1.35 8.15
N ALA A 417 16.37 0.27 8.37
CA ALA A 417 15.06 0.30 9.02
C ALA A 417 15.13 0.12 10.54
N LEU A 418 16.33 -0.09 11.11
CA LEU A 418 16.49 -0.58 12.48
C LEU A 418 15.78 0.27 13.53
N PRO A 419 15.83 1.62 13.52
CA PRO A 419 15.12 2.41 14.53
C PRO A 419 13.61 2.15 14.54
N PHE A 420 13.01 1.94 13.37
CA PHE A 420 11.58 1.63 13.24
C PHE A 420 11.29 0.19 13.68
N LEU A 421 12.11 -0.77 13.25
CA LEU A 421 11.91 -2.18 13.58
C LEU A 421 12.06 -2.48 15.08
N LEU A 422 12.87 -1.69 15.80
CA LEU A 422 13.00 -1.80 17.26
C LEU A 422 11.79 -1.22 18.01
N GLY A 423 11.11 -0.21 17.45
CA GLY A 423 9.94 0.44 18.05
C GLY A 423 8.61 -0.25 17.74
N ALA A 424 8.53 -1.04 16.67
CA ALA A 424 7.31 -1.77 16.32
C ALA A 424 7.06 -2.93 17.29
N GLY A 425 6.02 -2.83 18.13
CA GLY A 425 5.64 -3.85 19.11
C GLY A 425 5.50 -5.25 18.50
N ALA A 426 6.44 -6.14 18.83
CA ALA A 426 6.57 -7.46 18.22
C ALA A 426 5.68 -8.50 18.92
N SER A 427 4.37 -8.49 18.61
CA SER A 427 3.45 -9.61 18.92
C SER A 427 3.17 -10.53 17.72
N ARG A 428 3.75 -10.21 16.55
CA ARG A 428 3.50 -10.90 15.28
C ARG A 428 4.29 -12.19 15.17
N GLN A 429 3.62 -13.27 14.78
CA GLN A 429 4.25 -14.59 14.60
C GLN A 429 3.89 -15.17 13.24
N ILE A 430 4.83 -15.89 12.62
CA ILE A 430 4.57 -16.63 11.38
C ILE A 430 3.84 -17.93 11.75
N ALA A 431 2.70 -18.20 11.12
CA ALA A 431 1.90 -19.41 11.32
C ALA A 431 1.59 -20.09 9.98
N ILE A 432 1.37 -21.42 10.03
CA ILE A 432 0.97 -22.22 8.87
C ILE A 432 -0.56 -22.22 8.78
N LEU A 433 -1.08 -22.02 7.57
CA LEU A 433 -2.52 -22.01 7.31
C LEU A 433 -3.07 -23.43 7.19
N SER A 434 -4.17 -23.72 7.90
CA SER A 434 -4.83 -25.02 7.81
C SER A 434 -5.54 -25.18 6.46
N ALA A 435 -5.73 -26.43 5.99
CA ALA A 435 -6.36 -26.68 4.70
C ALA A 435 -7.79 -26.11 4.60
N ALA A 436 -8.56 -26.18 5.70
CA ALA A 436 -9.94 -25.68 5.76
C ALA A 436 -10.06 -24.14 5.62
N GLU A 437 -8.98 -23.40 5.87
CA GLU A 437 -8.95 -21.93 5.81
C GLU A 437 -8.40 -21.39 4.48
N ARG A 438 -8.03 -22.29 3.57
CA ARG A 438 -7.51 -21.93 2.24
C ARG A 438 -8.62 -21.43 1.33
N ALA A 439 -8.24 -20.57 0.40
CA ALA A 439 -9.18 -20.02 -0.56
C ALA A 439 -9.66 -21.10 -1.52
N SER A 440 -10.97 -21.08 -1.81
CA SER A 440 -11.56 -21.93 -2.81
C SER A 440 -11.11 -21.52 -4.23
N LEU A 441 -11.15 -22.47 -5.17
CA LEU A 441 -10.85 -22.18 -6.58
C LEU A 441 -11.74 -21.06 -7.16
N PRO A 442 -13.08 -21.04 -6.97
CA PRO A 442 -13.90 -19.94 -7.44
C PRO A 442 -13.51 -18.58 -6.87
N ALA A 443 -13.18 -18.51 -5.57
CA ALA A 443 -12.75 -17.26 -4.95
C ALA A 443 -11.45 -16.74 -5.58
N LEU A 444 -10.47 -17.62 -5.78
CA LEU A 444 -9.21 -17.28 -6.44
C LEU A 444 -9.42 -16.83 -7.89
N LEU A 445 -10.28 -17.50 -8.65
CA LEU A 445 -10.59 -17.13 -10.03
C LEU A 445 -11.37 -15.81 -10.11
N LEU A 446 -12.26 -15.52 -9.16
CA LEU A 446 -12.96 -14.24 -9.11
C LEU A 446 -11.99 -13.08 -8.83
N VAL A 447 -11.02 -13.28 -7.94
CA VAL A 447 -10.02 -12.25 -7.59
C VAL A 447 -8.96 -12.08 -8.70
N HIS A 448 -8.43 -13.18 -9.24
CA HIS A 448 -7.23 -13.19 -10.07
C HIS A 448 -7.44 -13.66 -11.52
N GLY A 449 -8.62 -14.17 -11.87
CA GLY A 449 -8.86 -14.89 -13.12
C GLY A 449 -8.55 -14.09 -14.39
N ALA A 450 -8.80 -12.78 -14.38
CA ALA A 450 -8.44 -11.88 -15.49
C ALA A 450 -6.94 -11.95 -15.80
N PHE A 451 -6.09 -11.86 -14.78
CA PHE A 451 -4.64 -11.94 -14.91
C PHE A 451 -4.18 -13.32 -15.36
N VAL A 452 -4.73 -14.37 -14.73
CA VAL A 452 -4.39 -15.77 -15.04
C VAL A 452 -4.65 -16.07 -16.53
N VAL A 453 -5.80 -15.65 -17.06
CA VAL A 453 -6.15 -15.84 -18.47
C VAL A 453 -5.15 -15.12 -19.40
N VAL A 454 -4.81 -13.87 -19.09
CA VAL A 454 -3.83 -13.09 -19.89
C VAL A 454 -2.45 -13.76 -19.86
N PHE A 455 -1.99 -14.18 -18.68
CA PHE A 455 -0.66 -14.75 -18.52
C PHE A 455 -0.54 -16.15 -19.12
N LEU A 456 -1.56 -16.99 -18.99
CA LEU A 456 -1.55 -18.30 -19.65
C LEU A 456 -1.57 -18.14 -21.17
N ALA A 457 -2.41 -17.25 -21.71
CA ALA A 457 -2.42 -16.95 -23.14
C ALA A 457 -1.04 -16.45 -23.62
N TYR A 458 -0.39 -15.58 -22.84
CA TYR A 458 0.94 -15.07 -23.14
C TYR A 458 2.04 -16.14 -23.08
N LEU A 459 2.11 -16.91 -21.99
CA LEU A 459 3.15 -17.91 -21.79
C LEU A 459 3.00 -19.06 -22.78
N LEU A 460 1.79 -19.54 -23.04
CA LEU A 460 1.53 -20.61 -24.01
C LEU A 460 1.83 -20.18 -25.45
N ASP A 461 1.61 -18.90 -25.79
CA ASP A 461 1.98 -18.36 -27.11
C ASP A 461 3.50 -18.29 -27.32
N ARG A 462 4.27 -18.11 -26.25
CA ARG A 462 5.72 -17.92 -26.29
C ARG A 462 6.51 -19.20 -26.07
N LEU A 463 5.90 -20.23 -25.50
CA LEU A 463 6.52 -21.52 -25.27
C LEU A 463 6.42 -22.40 -26.53
N SER A 464 7.41 -22.33 -27.42
CA SER A 464 7.68 -23.37 -28.41
C SER A 464 8.43 -24.52 -27.72
N VAL A 465 7.71 -25.47 -27.12
CA VAL A 465 8.36 -26.56 -26.38
C VAL A 465 8.46 -27.79 -27.28
N ASP A 466 9.66 -28.08 -27.79
CA ASP A 466 9.95 -29.39 -28.41
C ASP A 466 9.86 -30.55 -27.39
N ARG A 467 9.75 -30.23 -26.09
CA ARG A 467 9.66 -31.15 -24.94
C ARG A 467 8.49 -30.80 -24.01
N VAL A 468 7.28 -30.70 -24.54
CA VAL A 468 6.03 -30.40 -23.79
C VAL A 468 5.79 -31.36 -22.60
N VAL A 469 6.39 -32.56 -22.65
CA VAL A 469 6.22 -33.63 -21.65
C VAL A 469 6.62 -33.19 -20.23
N ALA A 470 7.74 -32.51 -20.02
CA ALA A 470 8.19 -32.17 -18.67
C ALA A 470 7.27 -31.14 -17.96
N PRO A 471 6.86 -30.03 -18.62
CA PRO A 471 5.82 -29.15 -18.07
C PRO A 471 4.48 -29.86 -17.84
N LEU A 472 4.06 -30.77 -18.73
CA LEU A 472 2.82 -31.54 -18.56
C LEU A 472 2.89 -32.52 -17.39
N VAL A 473 4.03 -33.19 -17.18
CA VAL A 473 4.26 -34.03 -15.99
C VAL A 473 4.24 -33.17 -14.73
N GLY A 474 4.85 -31.99 -14.75
CA GLY A 474 4.78 -31.01 -13.66
C GLY A 474 3.35 -30.58 -13.34
N LEU A 475 2.55 -30.30 -14.37
CA LEU A 475 1.11 -30.00 -14.22
C LEU A 475 0.31 -31.19 -13.70
N GLY A 476 0.61 -32.41 -14.14
CA GLY A 476 -0.02 -33.63 -13.65
C GLY A 476 0.27 -33.87 -12.17
N ALA A 477 1.54 -33.77 -11.77
CA ALA A 477 1.95 -33.86 -10.37
C ALA A 477 1.32 -32.75 -9.52
N LEU A 478 1.22 -31.54 -10.07
CA LEU A 478 0.57 -30.42 -9.40
C LEU A 478 -0.95 -30.60 -9.29
N GLY A 479 -1.60 -31.21 -10.29
CA GLY A 479 -3.01 -31.59 -10.23
C GLY A 479 -3.26 -32.64 -9.14
N VAL A 480 -2.39 -33.65 -9.05
CA VAL A 480 -2.43 -34.64 -7.96
C VAL A 480 -2.24 -33.97 -6.61
N LEU A 481 -1.24 -33.09 -6.46
CA LEU A 481 -1.01 -32.35 -5.20
C LEU A 481 -2.20 -31.47 -4.83
N ALA A 482 -2.81 -30.78 -5.80
CA ALA A 482 -3.98 -29.94 -5.56
C ALA A 482 -5.17 -30.76 -5.02
N LEU A 483 -5.37 -31.98 -5.56
CA LEU A 483 -6.43 -32.88 -5.14
C LEU A 483 -6.14 -33.55 -3.79
N THR A 484 -4.89 -33.98 -3.53
CA THR A 484 -4.54 -34.71 -2.32
C THR A 484 -4.30 -33.81 -1.11
N ALA A 485 -3.86 -32.56 -1.33
CA ALA A 485 -3.54 -31.61 -0.27
C ALA A 485 -4.59 -30.50 -0.09
N ASP A 486 -5.72 -30.58 -0.79
CA ASP A 486 -6.77 -29.55 -0.86
C ASP A 486 -6.16 -28.14 -1.08
N LEU A 487 -5.39 -28.03 -2.17
CA LEU A 487 -4.57 -26.85 -2.48
C LEU A 487 -5.01 -26.24 -3.80
N ALA A 488 -6.22 -25.66 -3.81
CA ALA A 488 -6.81 -25.03 -4.99
C ALA A 488 -5.92 -23.96 -5.63
N VAL A 489 -5.14 -23.23 -4.82
CA VAL A 489 -4.17 -22.24 -5.30
C VAL A 489 -3.15 -22.82 -6.26
N ALA A 490 -2.74 -24.08 -6.07
CA ALA A 490 -1.78 -24.72 -6.95
C ALA A 490 -2.29 -24.76 -8.40
N LEU A 491 -3.58 -24.99 -8.62
CA LEU A 491 -4.19 -25.01 -9.96
C LEU A 491 -4.17 -23.63 -10.64
N VAL A 492 -4.12 -22.55 -9.86
CA VAL A 492 -4.13 -21.17 -10.35
C VAL A 492 -2.72 -20.66 -10.60
N VAL A 493 -1.83 -20.78 -9.60
CA VAL A 493 -0.48 -20.20 -9.65
C VAL A 493 0.57 -21.18 -10.16
N GLY A 494 0.35 -22.47 -9.97
CA GLY A 494 1.27 -23.54 -10.38
C GLY A 494 1.62 -23.50 -11.87
N PRO A 495 0.64 -23.44 -12.78
CA PRO A 495 0.92 -23.27 -14.20
C PRO A 495 1.75 -22.02 -14.50
N LEU A 496 1.47 -20.89 -13.84
CA LEU A 496 2.22 -19.64 -14.02
C LEU A 496 3.67 -19.77 -13.55
N LEU A 497 3.90 -20.44 -12.42
CA LEU A 497 5.24 -20.70 -11.89
C LEU A 497 6.03 -21.65 -12.80
N ILE A 498 5.43 -22.78 -13.21
CA ILE A 498 6.10 -23.79 -14.05
C ILE A 498 6.40 -23.21 -15.43
N PHE A 499 5.40 -22.65 -16.12
CA PHE A 499 5.57 -22.10 -17.46
C PHE A 499 6.43 -20.83 -17.46
N GLY A 500 6.25 -19.95 -16.47
CA GLY A 500 7.06 -18.74 -16.33
C GLY A 500 8.52 -19.06 -16.07
N TRP A 501 8.82 -19.98 -15.14
CA TRP A 501 10.19 -20.41 -14.88
C TRP A 501 10.81 -21.09 -16.09
N ALA A 502 10.09 -22.02 -16.72
CA ALA A 502 10.55 -22.69 -17.95
C ALA A 502 10.86 -21.68 -19.06
N ALA A 503 9.96 -20.72 -19.32
CA ALA A 503 10.15 -19.70 -20.36
C ALA A 503 11.38 -18.81 -20.11
N CYS A 504 11.73 -18.54 -18.85
CA CYS A 504 12.94 -17.80 -18.50
C CYS A 504 14.24 -18.61 -18.71
N ARG A 505 14.15 -19.95 -18.76
CA ARG A 505 15.30 -20.88 -18.83
C ARG A 505 15.52 -21.53 -20.20
N THR A 506 14.52 -21.52 -21.08
CA THR A 506 14.65 -21.97 -22.49
C THR A 506 15.22 -20.83 -23.36
N ASP A 507 14.95 -20.81 -24.67
CA ASP A 507 15.42 -19.79 -25.66
C ASP A 507 14.98 -18.33 -25.36
N ARG A 508 14.53 -18.04 -24.14
CA ARG A 508 14.11 -16.75 -23.61
C ARG A 508 13.13 -15.99 -24.51
N PRO A 509 12.02 -16.63 -24.90
CA PRO A 509 10.96 -15.97 -25.66
C PRO A 509 10.21 -14.88 -24.85
N VAL A 510 10.51 -14.78 -23.55
CA VAL A 510 9.92 -13.85 -22.55
C VAL A 510 10.97 -12.94 -21.89
N GLY A 511 10.53 -11.85 -21.25
CA GLY A 511 11.36 -10.86 -20.56
C GLY A 511 10.95 -10.63 -19.09
N PHE A 512 11.20 -9.43 -18.60
CA PHE A 512 10.99 -9.09 -17.19
C PHE A 512 9.51 -9.09 -16.77
N GLU A 513 8.56 -8.96 -17.69
CA GLU A 513 7.14 -9.16 -17.40
C GLU A 513 6.86 -10.55 -16.81
N THR A 514 7.60 -11.59 -17.21
CA THR A 514 7.48 -12.93 -16.63
C THR A 514 8.05 -13.02 -15.22
N VAL A 515 9.07 -12.22 -14.89
CA VAL A 515 9.57 -12.08 -13.51
C VAL A 515 8.44 -11.55 -12.61
N LEU A 516 7.66 -10.57 -13.09
CA LEU A 516 6.51 -10.03 -12.36
C LEU A 516 5.34 -11.03 -12.26
N ILE A 517 5.10 -11.82 -13.31
CA ILE A 517 4.12 -12.93 -13.28
C ILE A 517 4.49 -13.92 -12.17
N VAL A 518 5.74 -14.39 -12.16
CA VAL A 518 6.26 -15.34 -11.16
C VAL A 518 6.24 -14.72 -9.75
N ALA A 519 6.58 -13.44 -9.61
CA ALA A 519 6.54 -12.74 -8.32
C ALA A 519 5.12 -12.74 -7.72
N GLY A 520 4.10 -12.30 -8.47
CA GLY A 520 2.73 -12.31 -7.96
C GLY A 520 2.18 -13.73 -7.76
N ALA A 521 2.55 -14.70 -8.61
CA ALA A 521 2.18 -16.11 -8.43
C ALA A 521 2.77 -16.70 -7.13
N GLY A 522 4.02 -16.36 -6.83
CA GLY A 522 4.68 -16.71 -5.57
C GLY A 522 4.00 -16.09 -4.37
N LEU A 523 3.67 -14.79 -4.42
CA LEU A 523 2.96 -14.11 -3.33
C LEU A 523 1.58 -14.71 -3.07
N VAL A 524 0.78 -14.97 -4.10
CA VAL A 524 -0.53 -15.65 -3.96
C VAL A 524 -0.34 -17.06 -3.37
N GLY A 525 0.67 -17.81 -3.83
CA GLY A 525 0.97 -19.12 -3.27
C GLY A 525 1.39 -19.09 -1.79
N ILE A 526 2.22 -18.13 -1.40
CA ILE A 526 2.74 -18.00 -0.03
C ILE A 526 1.60 -17.74 0.96
N VAL A 527 0.68 -16.82 0.67
CA VAL A 527 -0.40 -16.45 1.62
C VAL A 527 -1.48 -17.51 1.82
N GLU A 528 -1.47 -18.55 0.98
CA GLU A 528 -2.31 -19.75 1.10
C GLU A 528 -1.63 -20.87 1.90
N LEU A 529 -0.36 -20.68 2.28
CA LEU A 529 0.43 -21.64 3.05
C LEU A 529 0.86 -21.07 4.41
N VAL A 530 1.25 -19.80 4.44
CA VAL A 530 1.85 -19.14 5.58
C VAL A 530 1.24 -17.75 5.76
N TYR A 531 0.98 -17.36 7.01
CA TYR A 531 0.46 -16.05 7.33
C TYR A 531 1.10 -15.46 8.59
N VAL A 532 0.96 -14.15 8.74
CA VAL A 532 1.35 -13.44 9.95
C VAL A 532 0.16 -13.43 10.90
N ARG A 533 0.29 -14.16 12.01
CA ARG A 533 -0.65 -14.17 13.14
C ARG A 533 -0.43 -12.93 13.99
N GLU A 534 -1.50 -12.17 14.18
CA GLU A 534 -1.51 -10.87 14.84
C GLU A 534 -2.89 -10.60 15.47
N LEU A 535 -3.02 -9.57 16.31
CA LEU A 535 -4.21 -9.32 17.15
C LEU A 535 -5.18 -8.28 16.57
N ALA A 536 -4.81 -7.56 15.52
CA ALA A 536 -5.60 -6.52 14.87
C ALA A 536 -6.59 -7.07 13.82
N GLY A 537 -6.50 -8.37 13.48
CA GLY A 537 -7.39 -8.99 12.48
C GLY A 537 -7.60 -10.48 12.69
N PRO A 538 -8.71 -11.05 12.17
CA PRO A 538 -8.95 -12.48 12.21
C PRO A 538 -7.98 -13.22 11.28
N LEU A 539 -7.40 -14.33 11.77
CA LEU A 539 -6.60 -15.28 10.99
C LEU A 539 -5.57 -14.59 10.09
N ARG A 540 -5.74 -14.74 8.77
CA ARG A 540 -4.84 -14.22 7.73
C ARG A 540 -5.36 -12.96 7.04
N MET A 541 -6.37 -12.29 7.58
CA MET A 541 -7.05 -11.15 6.94
C MET A 541 -6.05 -10.10 6.44
N ASN A 542 -5.18 -9.60 7.32
CA ASN A 542 -4.19 -8.59 6.96
C ASN A 542 -3.09 -9.13 6.04
N THR A 543 -2.70 -10.41 6.19
CA THR A 543 -1.74 -11.04 5.28
C THR A 543 -2.27 -11.03 3.84
N VAL A 544 -3.52 -11.46 3.63
CA VAL A 544 -4.16 -11.45 2.30
C VAL A 544 -4.35 -10.03 1.81
N PHE A 545 -4.89 -9.14 2.65
CA PHE A 545 -5.15 -7.75 2.29
C PHE A 545 -3.91 -7.05 1.73
N LYS A 546 -2.85 -6.99 2.52
CA LYS A 546 -1.65 -6.21 2.21
C LYS A 546 -0.85 -6.87 1.09
N THR A 547 -0.85 -8.20 1.01
CA THR A 547 -0.13 -8.93 -0.05
C THR A 547 -0.86 -8.89 -1.39
N TYR A 548 -2.19 -8.98 -1.41
CA TYR A 548 -2.96 -8.94 -2.66
C TYR A 548 -2.89 -7.56 -3.34
N ALA A 549 -2.76 -6.48 -2.57
CA ALA A 549 -2.46 -5.17 -3.14
C ALA A 549 -1.14 -5.17 -3.93
N GLN A 550 -0.11 -5.82 -3.41
CA GLN A 550 1.19 -5.98 -4.09
C GLN A 550 1.06 -6.85 -5.34
N VAL A 551 0.35 -7.99 -5.24
CA VAL A 551 0.06 -8.87 -6.38
C VAL A 551 -0.61 -8.09 -7.50
N TRP A 552 -1.65 -7.32 -7.20
CA TRP A 552 -2.40 -6.56 -8.19
C TRP A 552 -1.52 -5.58 -8.95
N VAL A 553 -0.66 -4.83 -8.24
CA VAL A 553 0.21 -3.83 -8.85
C VAL A 553 1.28 -4.47 -9.73
N LEU A 554 1.91 -5.57 -9.27
CA LEU A 554 2.91 -6.30 -10.06
C LEU A 554 2.29 -6.96 -11.30
N TRP A 555 1.15 -7.63 -11.13
CA TRP A 555 0.43 -8.28 -12.22
C TRP A 555 -0.25 -7.30 -13.16
N GLY A 556 -0.69 -6.14 -12.69
CA GLY A 556 -1.22 -5.08 -13.55
C GLY A 556 -0.18 -4.55 -14.54
N VAL A 557 1.06 -4.34 -14.07
CA VAL A 557 2.19 -3.99 -14.95
C VAL A 557 2.50 -5.12 -15.93
N ALA A 558 2.57 -6.37 -15.44
CA ALA A 558 2.85 -7.52 -16.29
C ALA A 558 1.77 -7.73 -17.38
N ALA A 559 0.49 -7.59 -17.02
CA ALA A 559 -0.64 -7.70 -17.93
C ALA A 559 -0.65 -6.57 -18.96
N GLY A 560 -0.22 -5.38 -18.56
CA GLY A 560 0.02 -4.26 -19.46
C GLY A 560 1.01 -4.61 -20.58
N VAL A 561 2.05 -5.40 -20.30
CA VAL A 561 3.00 -5.87 -21.33
C VAL A 561 2.46 -7.08 -22.10
N ALA A 562 1.95 -8.08 -21.37
CA ALA A 562 1.54 -9.37 -21.93
C ALA A 562 0.34 -9.25 -22.87
N LEU A 563 -0.69 -8.46 -22.51
CA LEU A 563 -1.93 -8.40 -23.29
C LEU A 563 -1.73 -7.79 -24.69
N PRO A 564 -1.06 -6.63 -24.86
CA PRO A 564 -0.74 -6.11 -26.18
C PRO A 564 0.18 -7.04 -27.00
N ALA A 565 1.09 -7.76 -26.32
CA ALA A 565 1.98 -8.72 -26.98
C ALA A 565 1.21 -9.92 -27.56
N VAL A 566 0.22 -10.45 -26.82
CA VAL A 566 -0.68 -11.52 -27.30
C VAL A 566 -1.47 -11.07 -28.54
N VAL A 567 -1.92 -9.82 -28.58
CA VAL A 567 -2.70 -9.26 -29.71
C VAL A 567 -1.85 -9.00 -30.96
N ARG A 568 -0.59 -8.57 -30.82
CA ARG A 568 0.25 -8.11 -31.94
C ARG A 568 0.70 -9.24 -32.87
N TRP A 569 1.00 -10.42 -32.30
CA TRP A 569 1.60 -11.61 -32.95
C TRP A 569 2.59 -11.36 -34.12
N PRO A 570 3.91 -11.59 -33.92
CA PRO A 570 4.90 -11.55 -34.99
C PRO A 570 5.00 -12.80 -35.92
N GLY A 571 4.10 -13.79 -35.84
CA GLY A 571 4.08 -14.95 -36.77
C GLY A 571 4.96 -16.16 -36.45
N GLY A 572 5.20 -16.52 -35.18
CA GLY A 572 6.21 -17.54 -34.79
C GLY A 572 5.81 -18.97 -34.35
N ALA A 573 4.56 -19.38 -34.10
CA ALA A 573 4.28 -20.76 -33.64
C ALA A 573 2.93 -21.38 -34.07
N SER A 574 3.04 -22.59 -34.63
CA SER A 574 2.13 -23.77 -34.76
C SER A 574 0.64 -23.68 -35.09
N VAL A 575 -0.05 -22.53 -35.13
CA VAL A 575 -1.47 -22.47 -35.56
C VAL A 575 -1.71 -21.41 -36.65
N PRO A 576 -1.84 -21.77 -37.93
CA PRO A 576 -2.01 -20.79 -39.01
C PRO A 576 -3.42 -20.16 -39.03
N GLY A 577 -3.53 -18.83 -39.20
CA GLY A 577 -4.74 -18.21 -39.76
C GLY A 577 -5.23 -16.89 -39.12
N SER A 578 -5.91 -16.06 -39.93
CA SER A 578 -6.56 -14.80 -39.51
C SER A 578 -7.61 -14.98 -38.39
N ARG A 579 -8.21 -16.17 -38.30
CA ARG A 579 -9.14 -16.56 -37.22
C ARG A 579 -8.48 -16.51 -35.84
N SER A 580 -7.19 -16.87 -35.73
CA SER A 580 -6.45 -16.85 -34.46
C SER A 580 -6.19 -15.41 -33.96
N ARG A 581 -6.00 -14.45 -34.87
CA ARG A 581 -5.89 -13.02 -34.50
C ARG A 581 -7.20 -12.47 -33.91
N TRP A 582 -8.34 -12.74 -34.54
CA TRP A 582 -9.63 -12.26 -34.05
C TRP A 582 -10.02 -12.90 -32.71
N LEU A 583 -9.68 -14.17 -32.48
CA LEU A 583 -9.86 -14.82 -31.17
C LEU A 583 -9.03 -14.14 -30.07
N ARG A 584 -7.77 -13.77 -30.35
CA ARG A 584 -6.90 -13.06 -29.39
C ARG A 584 -7.38 -11.63 -29.11
N VAL A 585 -7.83 -10.92 -30.13
CA VAL A 585 -8.47 -9.60 -29.98
C VAL A 585 -9.76 -9.73 -29.16
N GLY A 586 -10.58 -10.74 -29.46
CA GLY A 586 -11.80 -11.06 -28.70
C GLY A 586 -11.50 -11.38 -27.25
N LEU A 587 -10.45 -12.16 -26.96
CA LEU A 587 -9.98 -12.46 -25.61
C LEU A 587 -9.56 -11.18 -24.88
N ALA A 588 -8.76 -10.33 -25.53
CA ALA A 588 -8.33 -9.08 -24.95
C ALA A 588 -9.50 -8.14 -24.65
N ALA A 589 -10.44 -8.03 -25.58
CA ALA A 589 -11.68 -7.27 -25.38
C ALA A 589 -12.50 -7.86 -24.23
N ALA A 590 -12.65 -9.19 -24.15
CA ALA A 590 -13.38 -9.85 -23.08
C ALA A 590 -12.76 -9.60 -21.70
N VAL A 591 -11.43 -9.66 -21.58
CA VAL A 591 -10.74 -9.36 -20.32
C VAL A 591 -10.95 -7.90 -19.89
N VAL A 592 -10.82 -6.95 -20.83
CA VAL A 592 -11.07 -5.53 -20.53
C VAL A 592 -12.53 -5.32 -20.12
N LEU A 593 -13.48 -5.82 -20.92
CA LEU A 593 -14.91 -5.71 -20.63
C LEU A 593 -15.34 -6.40 -19.33
N ALA A 594 -14.64 -7.46 -18.90
CA ALA A 594 -14.90 -8.15 -17.65
C ALA A 594 -14.33 -7.43 -16.41
N THR A 595 -13.45 -6.45 -16.60
CA THR A 595 -12.77 -5.72 -15.50
C THR A 595 -13.14 -4.24 -15.40
N VAL A 596 -13.95 -3.72 -16.31
CA VAL A 596 -14.49 -2.35 -16.31
C VAL A 596 -15.77 -2.15 -15.47
N PRO A 597 -16.74 -3.09 -15.40
CA PRO A 597 -18.08 -2.78 -14.88
C PRO A 597 -18.10 -2.22 -13.46
N TYR A 598 -17.20 -2.68 -12.59
CA TYR A 598 -17.06 -2.12 -11.24
C TYR A 598 -16.77 -0.62 -11.26
N ALA A 599 -15.83 -0.18 -12.10
CA ALA A 599 -15.44 1.22 -12.18
C ALA A 599 -16.61 2.11 -12.59
N GLY A 600 -17.38 1.67 -13.61
CA GLY A 600 -18.56 2.40 -14.06
C GLY A 600 -19.62 2.57 -12.97
N LEU A 601 -19.96 1.48 -12.28
CA LEU A 601 -20.97 1.49 -11.22
C LEU A 601 -20.51 2.22 -9.96
N ALA A 602 -19.29 1.97 -9.51
CA ALA A 602 -18.75 2.57 -8.29
C ALA A 602 -18.53 4.07 -8.44
N LEU A 603 -18.00 4.53 -9.58
CA LEU A 603 -17.84 5.97 -9.83
C LEU A 603 -19.19 6.66 -9.98
N SER A 604 -20.14 6.08 -10.72
CA SER A 604 -21.50 6.65 -10.83
C SER A 604 -22.11 6.88 -9.45
N ALA A 605 -22.14 5.84 -8.61
CA ALA A 605 -22.69 5.92 -7.27
C ALA A 605 -21.99 6.98 -6.38
N HIS A 606 -20.70 7.23 -6.61
CA HIS A 606 -19.93 8.25 -5.88
C HIS A 606 -20.29 9.68 -6.31
N PHE A 607 -20.55 9.88 -7.60
CA PHE A 607 -20.93 11.19 -8.16
C PHE A 607 -22.44 11.49 -8.06
N ASP A 608 -23.26 10.49 -7.73
CA ASP A 608 -24.71 10.66 -7.53
C ASP A 608 -25.06 11.35 -6.19
N ALA A 609 -24.10 11.49 -5.26
CA ALA A 609 -24.32 12.15 -3.98
C ALA A 609 -24.37 13.69 -4.12
N PRO A 610 -25.45 14.36 -3.66
CA PRO A 610 -25.58 15.81 -3.73
C PRO A 610 -24.75 16.48 -2.62
N ALA A 611 -23.46 16.69 -2.87
CA ALA A 611 -22.58 17.44 -1.99
C ALA A 611 -21.86 18.56 -2.75
N ASP A 612 -21.74 19.73 -2.11
CA ASP A 612 -20.90 20.82 -2.61
C ASP A 612 -19.44 20.35 -2.68
N PRO A 613 -18.81 20.32 -3.87
CA PRO A 613 -17.48 19.74 -3.97
C PRO A 613 -16.42 20.54 -3.19
N THR A 614 -15.63 19.82 -2.38
CA THR A 614 -14.52 20.35 -1.58
C THR A 614 -13.47 19.27 -1.37
N LEU A 615 -12.23 19.68 -1.12
CA LEU A 615 -11.13 18.81 -0.70
C LEU A 615 -10.89 18.83 0.81
N ASP A 616 -11.67 19.62 1.56
CA ASP A 616 -11.58 19.68 3.02
C ASP A 616 -12.07 18.36 3.63
N ALA A 617 -11.12 17.59 4.15
CA ALA A 617 -11.35 16.28 4.75
C ALA A 617 -12.19 16.35 6.02
N THR A 618 -12.28 17.51 6.69
CA THR A 618 -12.98 17.69 7.97
C THR A 618 -14.27 18.50 7.84
N ARG A 619 -14.62 18.99 6.63
CA ARG A 619 -15.88 19.70 6.32
C ARG A 619 -17.12 19.05 6.93
N PHE A 620 -17.08 17.73 6.93
CA PHE A 620 -18.15 16.85 7.34
C PHE A 620 -18.50 16.98 8.83
N VAL A 621 -17.51 17.36 9.66
CA VAL A 621 -17.67 17.54 11.10
C VAL A 621 -18.65 18.68 11.38
N GLU A 622 -18.49 19.82 10.71
CA GLU A 622 -19.41 20.96 10.82
C GLU A 622 -20.83 20.63 10.29
N ARG A 623 -20.92 19.74 9.29
CA ARG A 623 -22.20 19.40 8.64
C ARG A 623 -23.02 18.39 9.43
N GLU A 624 -22.35 17.37 9.97
CA GLU A 624 -23.02 16.20 10.57
C GLU A 624 -22.88 16.13 12.09
N HIS A 625 -21.91 16.85 12.66
CA HIS A 625 -21.67 16.93 14.10
C HIS A 625 -21.50 18.39 14.57
N PRO A 626 -22.46 19.30 14.23
CA PRO A 626 -22.31 20.74 14.44
C PRO A 626 -22.14 21.12 15.92
N ASP A 627 -22.66 20.33 16.85
CA ASP A 627 -22.58 20.62 18.28
C ASP A 627 -21.21 20.25 18.87
N GLU A 628 -20.51 19.28 18.29
CA GLU A 628 -19.15 18.89 18.72
C GLU A 628 -18.06 19.64 17.95
N ALA A 629 -18.36 20.16 16.75
CA ALA A 629 -17.39 20.81 15.88
C ALA A 629 -16.62 21.98 16.55
N PRO A 630 -17.27 22.91 17.28
CA PRO A 630 -16.55 24.00 17.94
C PRO A 630 -15.63 23.52 19.07
N ALA A 631 -15.99 22.44 19.76
CA ALA A 631 -15.17 21.85 20.80
C ALA A 631 -13.93 21.15 20.20
N ILE A 632 -14.08 20.44 19.09
CA ILE A 632 -12.96 19.85 18.35
C ILE A 632 -12.03 20.96 17.82
N ALA A 633 -12.58 22.06 17.29
CA ALA A 633 -11.80 23.20 16.85
C ALA A 633 -11.04 23.89 18.00
N TYR A 634 -11.66 23.97 19.19
CA TYR A 634 -10.98 24.46 20.40
C TYR A 634 -9.78 23.58 20.76
N VAL A 635 -9.96 22.25 20.78
CA VAL A 635 -8.88 21.29 21.05
C VAL A 635 -7.78 21.39 19.98
N ASP A 636 -8.14 21.59 18.71
CA ASP A 636 -7.17 21.71 17.63
C ASP A 636 -6.27 22.94 17.76
N GLY A 637 -6.82 24.03 18.31
CA GLY A 637 -6.11 25.28 18.57
C GLY A 637 -5.17 25.26 19.77
N LEU A 638 -5.13 24.17 20.55
CA LEU A 638 -4.24 24.04 21.70
C LEU A 638 -2.78 23.94 21.25
N SER A 639 -1.90 24.73 21.88
CA SER A 639 -0.47 24.70 21.59
C SER A 639 0.22 23.53 22.27
N GLY A 640 1.23 22.96 21.61
CA GLY A 640 2.03 21.88 22.17
C GLY A 640 1.35 20.51 22.01
N ARG A 641 1.48 19.67 23.03
CA ARG A 641 0.94 18.29 23.03
C ARG A 641 0.30 18.00 24.39
N PRO A 642 -0.80 18.69 24.73
CA PRO A 642 -1.49 18.42 25.98
C PRO A 642 -2.09 17.01 25.96
N THR A 643 -2.36 16.45 27.14
CA THR A 643 -3.03 15.14 27.26
C THR A 643 -4.51 15.33 27.56
N LEU A 644 -5.35 14.66 26.77
CA LEU A 644 -6.79 14.57 26.99
C LEU A 644 -7.16 13.34 27.83
N LEU A 645 -8.21 13.50 28.62
CA LEU A 645 -9.05 12.39 29.08
C LEU A 645 -10.35 12.42 28.26
N SER A 646 -10.60 11.36 27.50
CA SER A 646 -11.84 11.12 26.75
C SER A 646 -12.25 9.66 26.89
N ALA A 647 -13.52 9.34 26.65
CA ALA A 647 -14.00 7.97 26.67
C ALA A 647 -13.21 7.09 25.67
N PRO A 648 -12.82 5.87 26.08
CA PRO A 648 -12.08 4.98 25.22
C PRO A 648 -13.00 4.36 24.16
N ALA A 649 -12.52 4.31 22.92
CA ALA A 649 -13.24 3.74 21.78
C ALA A 649 -13.11 2.22 21.75
N THR A 650 -13.72 1.58 22.74
CA THR A 650 -13.78 0.13 22.91
C THR A 650 -15.14 -0.31 23.41
N SER A 651 -15.71 -1.30 22.72
CA SER A 651 -16.96 -1.93 23.11
C SER A 651 -16.84 -2.78 24.39
N ARG A 652 -15.72 -2.74 25.10
CA ARG A 652 -15.46 -3.57 26.29
C ARG A 652 -15.44 -2.70 27.54
N TYR A 653 -16.28 -3.05 28.52
CA TYR A 653 -16.19 -2.54 29.88
C TYR A 653 -15.46 -3.56 30.77
N PRO A 654 -14.24 -3.27 31.25
CA PRO A 654 -13.46 -4.18 32.09
C PRO A 654 -13.85 -4.15 33.59
N GLY A 655 -15.15 -4.16 33.89
CA GLY A 655 -15.71 -4.14 35.25
C GLY A 655 -16.04 -5.53 35.84
N PRO A 656 -16.36 -5.61 37.14
CA PRO A 656 -16.62 -6.88 37.84
C PRO A 656 -17.88 -7.63 37.35
N GLU A 657 -18.84 -6.93 36.74
CA GLU A 657 -20.05 -7.51 36.18
C GLU A 657 -19.99 -7.59 34.64
N ARG A 658 -19.26 -8.61 34.14
CA ARG A 658 -19.15 -9.05 32.73
C ARG A 658 -18.59 -8.04 31.71
N ASP A 659 -18.00 -8.62 30.66
CA ASP A 659 -17.74 -8.00 29.36
C ASP A 659 -19.05 -7.56 28.68
N ALA A 660 -19.69 -6.51 29.20
CA ALA A 660 -20.85 -5.90 28.55
C ALA A 660 -20.38 -5.01 27.40
N PRO A 661 -21.09 -5.00 26.25
CA PRO A 661 -20.88 -4.02 25.20
C PRO A 661 -21.10 -2.61 25.75
N ALA A 662 -20.02 -1.84 25.93
CA ALA A 662 -20.11 -0.44 26.34
C ALA A 662 -19.75 0.44 25.15
N PRO A 663 -20.69 1.22 24.57
CA PRO A 663 -20.32 2.22 23.58
C PRO A 663 -19.36 3.25 24.20
N PRO A 664 -18.51 3.91 23.40
CA PRO A 664 -18.39 3.76 21.95
C PRO A 664 -17.54 2.55 21.52
N GLY A 665 -17.95 1.89 20.45
CA GLY A 665 -17.13 0.89 19.75
C GLY A 665 -16.08 1.55 18.83
N MET A 666 -15.39 0.75 18.02
CA MET A 666 -14.58 1.24 16.90
C MET A 666 -15.46 1.54 15.67
N TYR A 667 -14.94 2.31 14.72
CA TYR A 667 -15.58 2.62 13.44
C TYR A 667 -16.91 3.38 13.53
N GLY A 668 -17.05 4.23 14.55
CA GLY A 668 -18.18 5.16 14.72
C GLY A 668 -17.68 6.58 15.00
N TRP A 669 -18.57 7.57 14.91
CA TRP A 669 -18.23 8.96 15.21
C TRP A 669 -17.70 9.13 16.64
N ASP A 670 -18.39 8.53 17.60
CA ASP A 670 -18.05 8.57 19.04
C ASP A 670 -16.72 7.88 19.38
N SER A 671 -16.05 7.26 18.39
CA SER A 671 -14.75 6.62 18.55
C SER A 671 -13.64 7.68 18.63
N SER A 672 -13.50 8.38 19.75
CA SER A 672 -12.40 9.33 20.01
C SER A 672 -12.18 10.39 18.89
N PRO A 673 -13.21 11.16 18.48
CA PRO A 673 -13.11 12.12 17.39
C PRO A 673 -12.12 13.25 17.69
N ALA A 674 -12.10 13.78 18.93
CA ALA A 674 -11.17 14.85 19.32
C ALA A 674 -9.70 14.43 19.13
N ALA A 675 -9.32 13.24 19.59
CA ALA A 675 -7.95 12.74 19.43
C ALA A 675 -7.61 12.46 17.95
N SER A 676 -8.52 11.82 17.22
CA SER A 676 -8.28 11.40 15.83
C SER A 676 -8.25 12.57 14.84
N LEU A 677 -9.02 13.62 15.09
CA LEU A 677 -9.12 14.79 14.20
C LEU A 677 -8.14 15.90 14.52
N THR A 678 -7.59 15.93 15.73
CA THR A 678 -6.65 16.98 16.13
C THR A 678 -5.24 16.46 16.27
N GLY A 679 -5.03 15.20 16.66
CA GLY A 679 -3.73 14.66 17.07
C GLY A 679 -3.36 15.00 18.52
N VAL A 680 -4.28 15.55 19.32
CA VAL A 680 -4.08 15.68 20.78
C VAL A 680 -4.22 14.28 21.38
N PRO A 681 -3.21 13.76 22.11
CA PRO A 681 -3.27 12.41 22.64
C PRO A 681 -4.31 12.27 23.75
N THR A 682 -5.02 11.14 23.76
CA THR A 682 -5.89 10.74 24.87
C THR A 682 -5.30 9.54 25.63
N VAL A 683 -5.64 9.39 26.91
CA VAL A 683 -5.14 8.30 27.78
C VAL A 683 -5.35 6.93 27.13
N ALA A 684 -6.55 6.69 26.58
CA ALA A 684 -6.90 5.50 25.82
C ALA A 684 -7.92 5.83 24.71
N GLY A 685 -7.54 5.61 23.45
CA GLY A 685 -8.38 5.82 22.27
C GLY A 685 -8.94 4.50 21.72
N TRP A 686 -8.73 4.25 20.43
CA TRP A 686 -9.26 3.08 19.73
C TRP A 686 -8.68 1.76 20.23
N HIS A 687 -9.52 0.72 20.25
CA HIS A 687 -9.09 -0.64 20.58
C HIS A 687 -8.06 -1.24 19.59
N HIS A 688 -7.78 -0.58 18.45
CA HIS A 688 -6.62 -0.91 17.60
C HIS A 688 -5.29 -1.00 18.36
N GLU A 689 -5.14 -0.25 19.45
CA GLU A 689 -3.96 -0.29 20.33
C GLU A 689 -3.67 -1.70 20.88
N VAL A 690 -4.68 -2.58 20.99
CA VAL A 690 -4.47 -3.99 21.35
C VAL A 690 -3.57 -4.71 20.35
N GLY A 691 -3.66 -4.36 19.07
CA GLY A 691 -2.81 -4.90 18.00
C GLY A 691 -1.35 -4.50 18.15
N TYR A 692 -1.07 -3.36 18.77
CA TYR A 692 0.26 -2.76 18.84
C TYR A 692 0.93 -3.01 20.19
N ARG A 693 0.18 -2.84 21.27
CA ARG A 693 0.67 -2.87 22.67
C ARG A 693 0.28 -4.14 23.41
N GLY A 694 -0.68 -4.90 22.87
CA GLY A 694 -1.27 -6.06 23.52
C GLY A 694 -2.51 -5.72 24.33
N ARG A 695 -3.27 -6.77 24.67
CA ARG A 695 -4.60 -6.64 25.26
C ARG A 695 -4.59 -6.04 26.67
N GLU A 696 -3.70 -6.51 27.55
CA GLU A 696 -3.71 -6.09 28.95
C GLU A 696 -3.24 -4.64 29.13
N PRO A 697 -2.14 -4.18 28.50
CA PRO A 697 -1.72 -2.77 28.60
C PRO A 697 -2.81 -1.78 28.15
N TYR A 698 -3.55 -2.12 27.09
CA TYR A 698 -4.68 -1.30 26.65
C TYR A 698 -5.81 -1.28 27.69
N LEU A 699 -6.23 -2.44 28.18
CA LEU A 699 -7.34 -2.53 29.14
C LEU A 699 -7.03 -1.94 30.51
N GLU A 700 -5.77 -1.91 30.92
CA GLU A 700 -5.35 -1.16 32.11
C GLU A 700 -5.67 0.34 31.98
N ARG A 701 -5.36 0.94 30.83
CA ARG A 701 -5.69 2.35 30.59
C ARG A 701 -7.19 2.58 30.45
N VAL A 702 -7.91 1.68 29.77
CA VAL A 702 -9.38 1.73 29.70
C VAL A 702 -10.00 1.74 31.10
N ARG A 703 -9.53 0.85 32.01
CA ARG A 703 -9.97 0.85 33.42
C ARG A 703 -9.68 2.17 34.11
N ALA A 704 -8.48 2.73 33.91
CA ALA A 704 -8.12 4.00 34.52
C ALA A 704 -9.02 5.15 34.03
N VAL A 705 -9.35 5.19 32.74
CA VAL A 705 -10.28 6.19 32.20
C VAL A 705 -11.69 5.99 32.77
N ASP A 706 -12.19 4.74 32.79
CA ASP A 706 -13.49 4.43 33.38
C ASP A 706 -13.54 4.81 34.88
N ASP A 707 -12.47 4.54 35.64
CA ASP A 707 -12.31 4.96 37.05
C ASP A 707 -12.27 6.50 37.20
N ALA A 708 -11.70 7.24 36.24
CA ALA A 708 -11.63 8.70 36.32
C ALA A 708 -13.01 9.37 36.13
N TYR A 709 -13.86 8.79 35.29
CA TYR A 709 -15.23 9.29 35.05
C TYR A 709 -16.27 8.79 36.06
N THR A 710 -16.05 7.62 36.68
CA THR A 710 -17.08 6.98 37.53
C THR A 710 -16.64 6.74 38.98
N GLY A 711 -15.35 6.86 39.28
CA GLY A 711 -14.78 6.61 40.60
C GLY A 711 -14.95 7.78 41.57
N PRO A 712 -14.57 7.59 42.84
CA PRO A 712 -14.53 8.66 43.83
C PRO A 712 -13.45 9.70 43.48
N PRO A 713 -13.56 10.96 43.97
CA PRO A 713 -12.62 12.05 43.64
C PRO A 713 -11.14 11.69 43.74
N ALA A 714 -10.75 10.92 44.76
CA ALA A 714 -9.38 10.46 44.96
C ALA A 714 -8.86 9.58 43.80
N ARG A 715 -9.72 8.77 43.17
CA ARG A 715 -9.34 7.97 41.98
C ARG A 715 -9.22 8.85 40.74
N THR A 716 -10.14 9.79 40.55
CA THR A 716 -10.07 10.75 39.44
C THR A 716 -8.75 11.52 39.48
N VAL A 717 -8.42 12.12 40.63
CA VAL A 717 -7.14 12.83 40.84
C VAL A 717 -5.95 11.92 40.52
N ALA A 718 -5.93 10.70 41.08
CA ALA A 718 -4.82 9.77 40.84
C ALA A 718 -4.63 9.41 39.37
N VAL A 719 -5.71 9.31 38.58
CA VAL A 719 -5.62 9.05 37.13
C VAL A 719 -5.14 10.29 36.38
N LEU A 720 -5.68 11.47 36.71
CA LEU A 720 -5.27 12.74 36.10
C LEU A 720 -3.77 13.00 36.32
N GLU A 721 -3.26 12.77 37.53
CA GLU A 721 -1.83 12.89 37.84
C GLU A 721 -1.01 11.80 37.14
N ARG A 722 -1.45 10.54 37.18
CA ARG A 722 -0.69 9.40 36.63
C ARG A 722 -0.40 9.55 35.14
N TYR A 723 -1.36 10.08 34.38
CA TYR A 723 -1.21 10.26 32.93
C TYR A 723 -0.91 11.70 32.53
N GLY A 724 -0.75 12.62 33.49
CA GLY A 724 -0.49 14.03 33.22
C GLY A 724 -1.58 14.64 32.34
N VAL A 725 -2.85 14.42 32.70
CA VAL A 725 -3.99 14.96 31.95
C VAL A 725 -4.06 16.47 32.12
N ASP A 726 -4.07 17.20 31.00
CA ASP A 726 -4.20 18.66 30.98
C ASP A 726 -5.67 19.09 30.75
N TYR A 727 -6.44 18.26 30.03
CA TYR A 727 -7.84 18.55 29.69
C TYR A 727 -8.74 17.32 29.82
N VAL A 728 -9.92 17.51 30.39
CA VAL A 728 -10.96 16.49 30.47
C VAL A 728 -12.11 16.87 29.53
N TRP A 729 -12.43 15.96 28.62
CA TRP A 729 -13.52 16.11 27.66
C TRP A 729 -14.79 15.43 28.18
N VAL A 730 -15.93 16.10 28.14
CA VAL A 730 -17.25 15.52 28.46
C VAL A 730 -18.22 15.83 27.33
N GLY A 731 -18.40 14.87 26.42
CA GLY A 731 -19.31 14.99 25.27
C GLY A 731 -20.34 13.86 25.18
N PRO A 732 -20.97 13.68 24.01
CA PRO A 732 -21.97 12.63 23.78
C PRO A 732 -21.46 11.22 24.06
N ALA A 733 -20.21 10.91 23.68
CA ALA A 733 -19.59 9.61 23.90
C ALA A 733 -19.42 9.27 25.38
N GLU A 734 -18.95 10.22 26.18
CA GLU A 734 -18.78 10.07 27.63
C GLU A 734 -20.14 9.91 28.32
N ARG A 735 -21.13 10.73 27.95
CA ARG A 735 -22.49 10.63 28.51
C ARG A 735 -23.17 9.32 28.12
N ALA A 736 -22.95 8.82 26.91
CA ALA A 736 -23.47 7.53 26.47
C ALA A 736 -22.83 6.37 27.24
N ARG A 737 -21.53 6.47 27.57
CA ARG A 737 -20.79 5.42 28.29
C ARG A 737 -21.04 5.44 29.81
N TYR A 738 -21.10 6.63 30.42
CA TYR A 738 -21.08 6.81 31.87
C TYR A 738 -22.36 7.42 32.46
N GLY A 739 -23.29 7.89 31.62
CA GLY A 739 -24.50 8.57 32.06
C GLY A 739 -24.24 10.03 32.46
N SER A 740 -24.60 10.41 33.68
CA SER A 740 -24.30 11.74 34.21
C SER A 740 -22.85 11.82 34.68
N VAL A 741 -22.03 12.60 33.99
CA VAL A 741 -20.63 12.87 34.36
C VAL A 741 -20.56 14.17 35.15
N GLY A 742 -19.94 14.13 36.32
CA GLY A 742 -19.66 15.27 37.19
C GLY A 742 -18.42 15.03 38.03
N PHE A 743 -17.75 16.11 38.43
CA PHE A 743 -16.47 16.07 39.16
C PHE A 743 -16.59 16.71 40.55
N ASP A 744 -17.76 16.57 41.19
CA ASP A 744 -17.98 17.10 42.53
C ASP A 744 -16.98 16.52 43.52
N GLY A 745 -16.30 17.40 44.27
CA GLY A 745 -15.25 17.00 45.21
C GLY A 745 -13.85 16.84 44.59
N VAL A 746 -13.67 17.12 43.30
CA VAL A 746 -12.34 17.26 42.67
C VAL A 746 -12.01 18.74 42.50
N SER A 747 -10.97 19.23 43.18
CA SER A 747 -10.44 20.58 42.97
C SER A 747 -9.50 20.63 41.76
N GLY A 748 -9.25 21.83 41.21
CA GLY A 748 -8.35 22.01 40.07
C GLY A 748 -8.94 21.70 38.69
N LEU A 749 -10.26 21.44 38.58
CA LEU A 749 -10.95 21.30 37.29
C LEU A 749 -11.75 22.56 36.96
N THR A 750 -11.32 23.30 35.94
CA THR A 750 -11.99 24.54 35.51
C THR A 750 -12.60 24.38 34.12
N PRO A 751 -13.91 24.59 33.91
CA PRO A 751 -14.49 24.64 32.57
C PRO A 751 -13.84 25.77 31.74
N VAL A 752 -13.25 25.42 30.60
CA VAL A 752 -12.60 26.37 29.67
C VAL A 752 -13.30 26.45 28.32
N PHE A 753 -14.15 25.47 28.01
CA PHE A 753 -15.05 25.48 26.88
C PHE A 753 -16.36 24.81 27.30
N GLU A 754 -17.50 25.39 26.94
CA GLU A 754 -18.81 24.83 27.23
C GLU A 754 -19.81 25.23 26.13
N ASN A 755 -20.52 24.25 25.60
CA ASN A 755 -21.73 24.43 24.81
C ASN A 755 -22.77 23.37 25.20
N GLU A 756 -23.87 23.27 24.46
CA GLU A 756 -24.96 22.33 24.80
C GLU A 756 -24.54 20.85 24.75
N ALA A 757 -23.52 20.49 23.96
CA ALA A 757 -23.09 19.10 23.76
C ALA A 757 -21.82 18.72 24.54
N VAL A 758 -20.86 19.63 24.62
CA VAL A 758 -19.50 19.36 25.12
C VAL A 758 -19.09 20.37 26.18
N THR A 759 -18.53 19.86 27.27
CA THR A 759 -17.78 20.65 28.26
C THR A 759 -16.32 20.16 28.28
N ILE A 760 -15.37 21.09 28.22
CA ILE A 760 -13.94 20.80 28.35
C ILE A 760 -13.43 21.48 29.62
N TYR A 761 -12.89 20.69 30.53
CA TYR A 761 -12.24 21.16 31.76
C TYR A 761 -10.73 21.22 31.54
N ARG A 762 -10.08 22.29 31.98
CA ARG A 762 -8.63 22.34 32.16
C ARG A 762 -8.29 21.82 33.55
N VAL A 763 -7.25 21.00 33.63
CA VAL A 763 -6.67 20.50 34.88
C VAL A 763 -5.58 21.47 35.32
N ASP A 764 -5.72 22.03 36.52
CA ASP A 764 -4.69 22.81 37.19
C ASP A 764 -3.93 21.89 38.15
N ALA A 765 -2.72 21.50 37.77
CA ALA A 765 -1.93 20.52 38.51
C ALA A 765 -1.55 21.00 39.92
N ASP A 766 -1.45 22.30 40.15
CA ASP A 766 -1.07 22.86 41.46
C ASP A 766 -2.26 22.88 42.43
N GLU A 767 -3.50 22.86 41.91
CA GLU A 767 -4.74 22.90 42.69
C GLU A 767 -5.49 21.54 42.70
N LEU A 768 -4.95 20.54 41.99
CA LEU A 768 -5.58 19.24 41.82
C LEU A 768 -5.62 18.49 43.15
N GLY A 769 -6.83 18.11 43.58
CA GLY A 769 -7.05 17.49 44.89
C GLY A 769 -8.43 16.88 45.04
N ALA A 770 -8.59 16.05 46.07
CA ALA A 770 -9.83 15.37 46.41
C ALA A 770 -10.34 15.84 47.78
N ALA A 771 -11.62 16.21 47.84
CA ALA A 771 -12.31 16.64 49.06
C ALA A 771 -12.80 15.47 49.92
#